data_AF-A0A4P1R3R7-F1
#
_entry.id   AF-A0A4P1R3R7-F1
#
_cell.length_a   1.000
_cell.length_b   1.000
_cell.length_c   1.000
_cell.angle_alpha   90.00
_cell.angle_beta   90.00
_cell.angle_gamma   90.00
#
_symmetry.space_group_name_H-M   'P 1'
#
loop_
_entity.id
_entity.type
_entity.pdbx_description
1 polymer ?
#
loop_
_entity_poly.entity_id
_entity_poly.type
_entity_poly.pdbx_seq_one_letter_code
_entity_poly.pdbx_strand_id
1 'polypeptide(L)'
;MARTEFLMWILVITLCQLQDAQTQTISSIGVNWGAQASQPMEPSVVVKMLKENGIKKVKLFDADSWTVSAFKGTDIELMVGIPNDQLKKLSKTMQRIQSAIEKAGHGDQIKVTTALNADVYESSSEKPSDGDFRKDIYTVMKQIVQFLDEKNSPFVVNIYPFLSLYQSPDFPKEFAFFDSTNSQIDDDGAHYSNMFDANLDTLVASLKKIGHPNVSIVIGEIGWPTDGDINANIQNAKKFYRGFFKKMATKKGSPRHPKAVTVYLFGLFDENLKSVAPGNFERHWGIFRYDGKAKFQVDFSGKGEDKYPISAKGVRYQENKWCVLKKDVKNITSLGGAMSYACAGGDCTSLGYGCTCNGILDGAGNASYAFNQYFQINEQSVEACDFDGVADIVSKDPSKDACTKRKQNSRVRNSFASVSIRDENPFDFVRTLFEGVIAGGTAGVVVETALYPIDTIKTRLQAGLYDKRQTTINIEGYSFLCSVLAARGGEKLVFKGLYSGLAGNLAGVLPASALFVGVYEPMKQKLLRVFPENLSAFAHLTAGALGGIAASLIRVPTEVVKQRMQTRQFTSASGAVRYIASKEGFKGLYAGYGSFLLRDLPFDAIQFCLYEQIRIGYKLAARRDLNDPENALIGAFAGALTGAITTPLDVIKTRLMIQGSGNQYKGIVDCVQTIIKEEGPSALLKGVGPRVLWIGIGGSIFFGVLESSKRFLSERRPALTQSSKSDKHED
;
A
#
# COMPACT_ATOMS: atom_id res chain seq x y z
N MET A 1 56.74 10.05 -39.92
CA MET A 1 56.05 9.12 -39.00
C MET A 1 56.09 9.59 -37.55
N ALA A 2 57.24 9.91 -36.94
CA ALA A 2 57.31 10.29 -35.52
C ALA A 2 56.52 11.57 -35.13
N ARG A 3 56.42 12.59 -36.01
CA ARG A 3 55.67 13.83 -35.72
C ARG A 3 54.15 13.64 -35.74
N THR A 4 53.63 12.76 -36.59
CA THR A 4 52.20 12.47 -36.69
C THR A 4 51.72 11.61 -35.54
N GLU A 5 52.54 10.66 -35.07
CA GLU A 5 52.22 9.88 -33.87
C GLU A 5 52.25 10.73 -32.59
N PHE A 6 53.20 11.65 -32.46
CA PHE A 6 53.27 12.55 -31.31
C PHE A 6 52.05 13.50 -31.22
N LEU A 7 51.58 14.00 -32.37
CA LEU A 7 50.35 14.79 -32.45
C LEU A 7 49.10 13.96 -32.14
N MET A 8 49.03 12.70 -32.57
CA MET A 8 47.94 11.79 -32.21
C MET A 8 47.92 11.50 -30.71
N TRP A 9 49.07 11.28 -30.07
CA TRP A 9 49.16 11.06 -28.63
C TRP A 9 48.77 12.31 -27.83
N ILE A 10 49.15 13.51 -28.27
CA ILE A 10 48.68 14.76 -27.65
C ILE A 10 47.18 14.92 -27.85
N LEU A 11 46.63 14.59 -29.02
CA LEU A 11 45.19 14.66 -29.29
C LEU A 11 44.42 13.65 -28.44
N VAL A 12 44.93 12.43 -28.26
CA VAL A 12 44.33 11.40 -27.40
C VAL A 12 44.43 11.79 -25.93
N ILE A 13 45.55 12.37 -25.47
CA ILE A 13 45.70 12.85 -24.09
C ILE A 13 44.80 14.07 -23.85
N THR A 14 44.68 15.00 -24.79
CA THR A 14 43.75 16.14 -24.67
C THR A 14 42.29 15.72 -24.80
N LEU A 15 41.96 14.73 -25.64
CA LEU A 15 40.61 14.14 -25.71
C LEU A 15 40.27 13.31 -24.46
N CYS A 16 41.23 12.59 -23.87
CA CYS A 16 41.06 11.93 -22.58
C CYS A 16 40.88 12.93 -21.44
N GLN A 17 41.62 14.05 -21.45
CA GLN A 17 41.44 15.12 -20.45
C GLN A 17 40.16 15.94 -20.67
N LEU A 18 39.58 15.92 -21.87
CA LEU A 18 38.26 16.51 -22.15
C LEU A 18 37.08 15.58 -21.81
N GLN A 19 37.31 14.28 -21.61
CA GLN A 19 36.28 13.33 -21.18
C GLN A 19 36.08 13.23 -19.66
N ASP A 20 36.99 13.79 -18.86
CA ASP A 20 36.90 13.81 -17.39
C ASP A 20 36.62 15.22 -16.83
N ALA A 21 35.70 15.95 -17.46
CA ALA A 21 34.96 17.00 -16.75
C ALA A 21 33.95 16.35 -15.78
N GLN A 22 34.42 15.50 -14.86
CA GLN A 22 33.59 14.94 -13.80
C GLN A 22 33.19 16.08 -12.87
N THR A 23 31.88 16.24 -12.67
CA THR A 23 31.31 17.04 -11.58
C THR A 23 31.92 16.52 -10.27
N GLN A 24 32.91 17.22 -9.72
CA GLN A 24 33.60 16.81 -8.51
C GLN A 24 32.65 16.99 -7.31
N THR A 25 32.02 15.93 -6.85
CA THR A 25 31.24 15.94 -5.61
C THR A 25 32.11 15.53 -4.43
N ILE A 26 31.90 16.13 -3.26
CA ILE A 26 32.61 15.73 -2.04
C ILE A 26 32.27 14.26 -1.74
N SER A 27 33.29 13.39 -1.71
CA SER A 27 33.12 11.93 -1.61
C SER A 27 32.42 11.43 -0.33
N SER A 28 32.34 12.27 0.70
CA SER A 28 31.62 11.99 1.95
C SER A 28 30.14 12.34 1.90
N ILE A 29 29.62 12.86 0.77
CA ILE A 29 28.22 13.29 0.65
C ILE A 29 27.41 12.27 -0.15
N GLY A 30 26.29 11.86 0.43
CA GLY A 30 25.23 11.10 -0.22
C GLY A 30 23.91 11.88 -0.21
N VAL A 31 22.88 11.28 -0.77
CA VAL A 31 21.53 11.85 -0.81
C VAL A 31 20.49 10.81 -0.39
N ASN A 32 19.43 11.26 0.27
CA ASN A 32 18.25 10.47 0.54
C ASN A 32 17.31 10.53 -0.67
N TRP A 33 16.92 9.38 -1.19
CA TRP A 33 15.91 9.29 -2.24
C TRP A 33 14.61 8.71 -1.66
N GLY A 34 13.66 9.60 -1.39
CA GLY A 34 12.30 9.26 -1.03
C GLY A 34 11.40 9.07 -2.26
N ALA A 35 10.46 8.14 -2.18
CA ALA A 35 9.60 7.73 -3.28
C ALA A 35 8.13 8.16 -3.10
N GLN A 36 7.80 9.00 -2.10
CA GLN A 36 6.43 9.44 -1.82
C GLN A 36 6.01 10.58 -2.77
N ALA A 37 5.93 10.27 -4.06
CA ALA A 37 5.50 11.19 -5.11
C ALA A 37 4.32 10.61 -5.91
N SER A 38 3.38 11.46 -6.31
CA SER A 38 2.21 11.05 -7.10
C SER A 38 2.58 10.52 -8.49
N GLN A 39 3.74 10.95 -9.01
CA GLN A 39 4.27 10.52 -10.29
C GLN A 39 5.77 10.24 -10.10
N PRO A 40 6.14 9.06 -9.59
CA PRO A 40 7.53 8.72 -9.34
C PRO A 40 8.31 8.67 -10.67
N MET A 41 9.51 9.21 -10.66
CA MET A 41 10.41 9.10 -11.81
C MET A 41 10.93 7.68 -11.97
N GLU A 42 11.21 7.31 -13.21
CA GLU A 42 11.77 6.01 -13.52
C GLU A 42 13.19 5.88 -12.92
N PRO A 43 13.49 4.78 -12.20
CA PRO A 43 14.74 4.63 -11.47
C PRO A 43 16.01 4.77 -12.31
N SER A 44 16.03 4.30 -13.57
CA SER A 44 17.20 4.47 -14.44
C SER A 44 17.48 5.94 -14.77
N VAL A 45 16.44 6.77 -14.92
CA VAL A 45 16.57 8.22 -15.07
C VAL A 45 17.19 8.83 -13.81
N VAL A 46 16.74 8.41 -12.62
CA VAL A 46 17.28 8.91 -11.35
C VAL A 46 18.74 8.48 -11.18
N VAL A 47 19.07 7.21 -11.42
CA VAL A 47 20.44 6.69 -11.36
C VAL A 47 21.37 7.42 -12.33
N LYS A 48 20.90 7.71 -13.55
CA LYS A 48 21.64 8.53 -14.51
C LYS A 48 21.86 9.95 -13.98
N MET A 49 20.83 10.57 -13.43
CA MET A 49 20.93 11.92 -12.84
C MET A 49 21.94 11.95 -11.68
N LEU A 50 21.94 10.94 -10.81
CA LEU A 50 22.89 10.81 -9.71
C LEU A 50 24.34 10.74 -10.23
N LYS A 51 24.59 9.91 -11.25
CA LYS A 51 25.91 9.79 -11.89
C LYS A 51 26.36 11.10 -12.55
N GLU A 52 25.48 11.78 -13.28
CA GLU A 52 25.81 13.06 -13.93
C GLU A 52 26.16 14.15 -12.90
N ASN A 53 25.53 14.14 -11.73
CA ASN A 53 25.84 15.02 -10.60
C ASN A 53 26.98 14.50 -9.70
N GLY A 54 27.65 13.40 -10.06
CA GLY A 54 28.78 12.84 -9.30
C GLY A 54 28.41 12.26 -7.93
N ILE A 55 27.13 11.96 -7.68
CA ILE A 55 26.65 11.44 -6.39
C ILE A 55 26.88 9.93 -6.33
N LYS A 56 27.66 9.49 -5.34
CA LYS A 56 28.10 8.09 -5.20
C LYS A 56 27.48 7.34 -4.02
N LYS A 57 26.64 8.00 -3.22
CA LYS A 57 26.01 7.41 -2.04
C LYS A 57 24.53 7.76 -2.02
N VAL A 58 23.67 6.77 -1.86
CA VAL A 58 22.22 6.94 -1.79
C VAL A 58 21.65 6.19 -0.59
N LYS A 59 20.78 6.86 0.16
CA LYS A 59 19.96 6.24 1.20
C LYS A 59 18.53 6.09 0.69
N LEU A 60 18.03 4.86 0.67
CA LEU A 60 16.67 4.48 0.30
C LEU A 60 15.89 4.14 1.58
N PHE A 61 14.59 4.44 1.60
CA PHE A 61 13.74 4.19 2.78
C PHE A 61 13.08 2.81 2.80
N ASP A 62 13.13 2.10 1.67
CA ASP A 62 12.70 0.72 1.52
C ASP A 62 13.64 -0.06 0.59
N ALA A 63 13.38 -1.37 0.46
CA ALA A 63 14.12 -2.29 -0.40
C ALA A 63 13.29 -2.69 -1.64
N ASP A 64 12.51 -1.77 -2.20
CA ASP A 64 11.71 -2.05 -3.39
C ASP A 64 12.59 -2.53 -4.57
N SER A 65 12.22 -3.66 -5.16
CA SER A 65 13.03 -4.30 -6.20
C SER A 65 13.11 -3.46 -7.47
N TRP A 66 12.09 -2.66 -7.79
CA TRP A 66 12.11 -1.79 -8.97
C TRP A 66 13.14 -0.67 -8.81
N THR A 67 13.26 -0.10 -7.61
CA THR A 67 14.27 0.92 -7.29
C THR A 67 15.68 0.34 -7.14
N VAL A 68 15.85 -0.70 -6.33
CA VAL A 68 17.18 -1.28 -6.02
C VAL A 68 17.84 -1.89 -7.27
N SER A 69 17.05 -2.53 -8.15
CA SER A 69 17.60 -3.17 -9.36
C SER A 69 18.24 -2.17 -10.34
N ALA A 70 17.82 -0.90 -10.32
CA ALA A 70 18.39 0.14 -11.18
C ALA A 70 19.83 0.50 -10.82
N PHE A 71 20.28 0.20 -9.60
CA PHE A 71 21.66 0.40 -9.15
C PHE A 71 22.59 -0.76 -9.51
N LYS A 72 22.07 -1.84 -10.10
CA LYS A 72 22.89 -2.99 -10.51
C LYS A 72 23.98 -2.56 -11.50
N GLY A 73 25.23 -2.93 -11.21
CA GLY A 73 26.38 -2.59 -12.06
C GLY A 73 26.82 -1.13 -11.98
N THR A 74 26.33 -0.38 -10.98
CA THR A 74 26.80 0.98 -10.69
C THR A 74 27.81 0.99 -9.55
N ASP A 75 28.62 2.04 -9.44
CA ASP A 75 29.55 2.29 -8.34
C ASP A 75 28.92 3.11 -7.19
N ILE A 76 27.59 3.17 -7.14
CA ILE A 76 26.83 3.91 -6.12
C ILE A 76 26.61 3.01 -4.91
N GLU A 77 27.10 3.44 -3.75
CA GLU A 77 26.86 2.79 -2.46
C GLU A 77 25.43 3.05 -1.98
N LEU A 78 24.77 2.01 -1.45
CA LEU A 78 23.39 2.08 -0.97
C LEU A 78 23.30 1.85 0.54
N MET A 79 22.58 2.71 1.23
CA MET A 79 21.98 2.43 2.52
C MET A 79 20.50 2.12 2.31
N VAL A 80 20.05 0.92 2.67
CA VAL A 80 18.67 0.46 2.42
C VAL A 80 17.90 0.38 3.72
N GLY A 81 16.80 1.13 3.81
CA GLY A 81 15.91 1.16 4.96
C GLY A 81 15.02 -0.08 5.04
N ILE A 82 14.74 -0.51 6.27
CA ILE A 82 13.67 -1.47 6.56
C ILE A 82 12.51 -0.67 7.17
N PRO A 83 11.33 -0.65 6.52
CA PRO A 83 10.18 0.08 7.03
C PRO A 83 9.77 -0.35 8.45
N ASN A 84 9.39 0.63 9.29
CA ASN A 84 9.11 0.40 10.70
C ASN A 84 7.97 -0.61 10.95
N ASP A 85 6.98 -0.68 10.06
CA ASP A 85 5.89 -1.64 10.10
C ASP A 85 6.36 -3.10 9.87
N GLN A 86 7.48 -3.28 9.14
CA GLN A 86 8.08 -4.59 8.91
C GLN A 86 8.96 -5.05 10.08
N LEU A 87 9.44 -4.13 10.93
CA LEU A 87 10.28 -4.48 12.09
C LEU A 87 9.58 -5.43 13.06
N LYS A 88 8.25 -5.33 13.22
CA LYS A 88 7.46 -6.24 14.07
C LYS A 88 7.53 -7.70 13.61
N LYS A 89 7.70 -7.95 12.30
CA LYS A 89 7.87 -9.29 11.72
C LYS A 89 9.29 -9.85 11.95
N LEU A 90 10.23 -9.00 12.35
CA LEU A 90 11.65 -9.29 12.52
C LEU A 90 12.04 -9.15 14.00
N SER A 91 11.58 -10.04 14.90
CA SER A 91 11.91 -9.95 16.34
C SER A 91 13.43 -10.07 16.59
N LYS A 92 14.00 -9.27 17.52
CA LYS A 92 15.47 -9.12 17.74
C LYS A 92 16.22 -8.67 16.48
N THR A 93 15.70 -7.59 15.88
CA THR A 93 15.89 -7.21 14.47
C THR A 93 17.35 -7.05 14.05
N MET A 94 18.13 -6.21 14.74
CA MET A 94 19.48 -5.89 14.29
C MET A 94 20.43 -7.09 14.37
N GLN A 95 20.39 -7.84 15.48
CA GLN A 95 21.24 -9.01 15.69
C GLN A 95 20.95 -10.11 14.67
N ARG A 96 19.68 -10.42 14.41
CA ARG A 96 19.30 -11.46 13.45
C ARG A 96 19.66 -11.07 12.02
N ILE A 97 19.44 -9.82 11.63
CA ILE A 97 19.80 -9.33 10.30
C ILE A 97 21.32 -9.41 10.13
N GLN A 98 22.09 -8.95 11.11
CA GLN A 98 23.56 -9.03 11.05
C GLN A 98 24.04 -10.47 10.98
N SER A 99 23.48 -11.39 11.78
CA SER A 99 23.80 -12.81 11.68
C SER A 99 23.42 -13.43 10.33
N ALA A 100 22.34 -12.97 9.69
CA ALA A 100 21.97 -13.44 8.35
C ALA A 100 22.98 -12.95 7.29
N ILE A 101 23.43 -11.70 7.39
CA ILE A 101 24.46 -11.12 6.51
C ILE A 101 25.81 -11.82 6.71
N GLU A 102 26.19 -12.09 7.96
CA GLU A 102 27.39 -12.85 8.29
C GLU A 102 27.34 -14.28 7.72
N LYS A 103 26.20 -14.97 7.86
CA LYS A 103 25.99 -16.30 7.25
C LYS A 103 26.03 -16.28 5.73
N ALA A 104 25.67 -15.16 5.11
CA ALA A 104 25.80 -14.96 3.67
C ALA A 104 27.23 -14.59 3.22
N GLY A 105 28.18 -14.44 4.14
CA GLY A 105 29.58 -14.11 3.84
C GLY A 105 29.83 -12.61 3.59
N HIS A 106 28.89 -11.73 3.95
CA HIS A 106 28.97 -10.29 3.66
C HIS A 106 29.07 -9.41 4.92
N GLY A 107 29.35 -9.99 6.10
CA GLY A 107 29.37 -9.28 7.40
C GLY A 107 30.35 -8.12 7.50
N ASP A 108 31.44 -8.15 6.72
CA ASP A 108 32.43 -7.06 6.68
C ASP A 108 32.06 -5.95 5.70
N GLN A 109 31.22 -6.25 4.71
CA GLN A 109 30.84 -5.31 3.63
C GLN A 109 29.50 -4.62 3.92
N ILE A 110 28.55 -5.34 4.52
CA ILE A 110 27.20 -4.84 4.80
C ILE A 110 27.04 -4.72 6.31
N LYS A 111 26.88 -3.48 6.79
CA LYS A 111 26.78 -3.15 8.21
C LYS A 111 25.34 -2.79 8.58
N VAL A 112 24.79 -3.49 9.57
CA VAL A 112 23.46 -3.19 10.11
C VAL A 112 23.55 -2.02 11.08
N THR A 113 22.66 -1.04 10.90
CA THR A 113 22.53 0.14 11.76
C THR A 113 21.05 0.51 11.94
N THR A 114 20.79 1.53 12.76
CA THR A 114 19.48 2.15 12.94
C THR A 114 19.62 3.66 12.76
N ALA A 115 18.71 4.26 12.00
CA ALA A 115 18.64 5.71 11.87
C ALA A 115 17.87 6.29 13.08
N LEU A 116 18.49 7.24 13.78
CA LEU A 116 17.94 7.87 14.96
C LEU A 116 17.87 9.37 14.75
N ASN A 117 16.85 10.02 15.27
CA ASN A 117 16.81 11.47 15.30
C ASN A 117 17.64 12.00 16.46
N ALA A 118 18.09 13.25 16.37
CA ALA A 118 18.92 13.89 17.40
C ALA A 118 18.20 14.06 18.76
N ASP A 119 16.91 13.78 18.87
CA ASP A 119 16.14 13.87 20.12
C ASP A 119 16.43 12.70 21.08
N VAL A 120 17.22 11.69 20.67
CA VAL A 120 17.58 10.56 21.53
C VAL A 120 18.66 10.90 22.57
N TYR A 121 19.32 12.04 22.42
CA TYR A 121 20.28 12.59 23.38
C TYR A 121 19.92 14.03 23.75
N GLU A 122 20.34 14.43 24.93
CA GLU A 122 20.04 15.72 25.53
C GLU A 122 21.29 16.31 26.21
N SER A 123 21.24 17.62 26.46
CA SER A 123 22.25 18.36 27.19
C SER A 123 21.57 19.11 28.33
N SER A 124 22.10 18.99 29.54
CA SER A 124 21.47 19.58 30.73
C SER A 124 21.74 21.08 30.88
N SER A 125 22.81 21.56 30.26
CA SER A 125 23.29 22.95 30.31
C SER A 125 23.34 23.63 28.94
N GLU A 126 22.73 23.01 27.93
CA GLU A 126 22.81 23.42 26.51
C GLU A 126 24.23 23.41 25.93
N LYS A 127 25.18 22.78 26.63
CA LYS A 127 26.57 22.62 26.21
C LYS A 127 26.83 21.22 25.64
N PRO A 128 27.47 21.08 24.47
CA PRO A 128 27.75 19.77 23.90
C PRO A 128 28.50 18.80 24.82
N SER A 129 29.39 19.29 25.69
CA SER A 129 30.22 18.48 26.60
C SER A 129 29.47 17.63 27.61
N ASP A 130 28.28 18.05 28.04
CA ASP A 130 27.49 17.34 29.05
C ASP A 130 26.48 16.35 28.44
N GLY A 131 26.52 16.20 27.12
CA GLY A 131 25.63 15.35 26.34
C GLY A 131 25.47 13.95 26.93
N ASP A 132 24.22 13.50 27.01
CA ASP A 132 23.85 12.16 27.45
C ASP A 132 22.65 11.63 26.67
N PHE A 133 22.49 10.31 26.61
CA PHE A 133 21.24 9.74 26.09
C PHE A 133 20.11 10.01 27.06
N ARG A 134 18.91 10.29 26.53
CA ARG A 134 17.75 10.57 27.38
C ARG A 134 17.47 9.43 28.35
N LYS A 135 17.10 9.79 29.58
CA LYS A 135 16.93 8.83 30.68
C LYS A 135 15.85 7.77 30.42
N ASP A 136 14.78 8.12 29.70
CA ASP A 136 13.65 7.24 29.39
C ASP A 136 14.02 6.09 28.43
N ILE A 137 15.02 6.31 27.57
CA ILE A 137 15.48 5.33 26.57
C ILE A 137 16.94 4.90 26.77
N TYR A 138 17.59 5.34 27.85
CA TYR A 138 19.02 5.12 28.11
C TYR A 138 19.43 3.64 27.98
N THR A 139 18.67 2.73 28.60
CA THR A 139 18.94 1.28 28.54
C THR A 139 18.88 0.74 27.12
N VAL A 140 17.93 1.21 26.30
CA VAL A 140 17.77 0.81 24.91
C VAL A 140 18.92 1.37 24.07
N MET A 141 19.25 2.65 24.24
CA MET A 141 20.37 3.30 23.55
C MET A 141 21.70 2.64 23.86
N LYS A 142 21.93 2.29 25.12
CA LYS A 142 23.12 1.54 25.53
C LYS A 142 23.23 0.20 24.80
N GLN A 143 22.14 -0.56 24.69
CA GLN A 143 22.11 -1.83 23.96
C GLN A 143 22.37 -1.65 22.45
N ILE A 144 21.79 -0.62 21.85
CA ILE A 144 22.00 -0.29 20.42
C ILE A 144 23.47 0.06 20.20
N VAL A 145 24.02 0.99 20.98
CA VAL A 145 25.41 1.44 20.80
C VAL A 145 26.40 0.31 21.05
N GLN A 146 26.18 -0.51 22.07
CA GLN A 146 27.01 -1.69 22.32
C GLN A 146 27.01 -2.63 21.10
N PHE A 147 25.84 -2.92 20.51
CA PHE A 147 25.76 -3.73 19.29
C PHE A 147 26.52 -3.10 18.11
N LEU A 148 26.39 -1.77 17.94
CA LEU A 148 27.07 -1.06 16.86
C LEU A 148 28.60 -1.11 17.01
N ASP A 149 29.10 -0.92 18.24
CA ASP A 149 30.54 -1.01 18.54
C ASP A 149 31.06 -2.43 18.32
N GLU A 150 30.37 -3.46 18.83
CA GLU A 150 30.73 -4.88 18.67
C GLU A 150 30.79 -5.31 17.20
N LYS A 151 29.97 -4.72 16.32
CA LYS A 151 29.87 -5.08 14.89
C LYS A 151 30.61 -4.12 13.96
N ASN A 152 31.28 -3.12 14.51
CA ASN A 152 31.91 -2.03 13.76
C ASN A 152 30.92 -1.41 12.76
N SER A 153 29.69 -1.19 13.21
CA SER A 153 28.61 -0.55 12.47
C SER A 153 28.52 0.93 12.85
N PRO A 154 28.15 1.82 11.92
CA PRO A 154 28.02 3.24 12.23
C PRO A 154 26.77 3.53 13.05
N PHE A 155 26.84 4.53 13.92
CA PHE A 155 25.68 5.21 14.47
C PHE A 155 25.14 6.20 13.43
N VAL A 156 23.92 5.99 12.95
CA VAL A 156 23.28 6.88 11.98
C VAL A 156 22.36 7.84 12.70
N VAL A 157 22.67 9.14 12.60
CA VAL A 157 21.88 10.21 13.23
C VAL A 157 21.36 11.22 12.22
N ASN A 158 20.10 11.60 12.35
CA ASN A 158 19.47 12.64 11.54
C ASN A 158 19.53 13.97 12.30
N ILE A 159 20.17 14.98 11.70
CA ILE A 159 20.38 16.30 12.30
C ILE A 159 19.74 17.36 11.40
N TYR A 160 18.75 18.06 11.93
CA TYR A 160 17.96 19.05 11.20
C TYR A 160 18.01 20.44 11.87
N PRO A 161 18.97 21.31 11.50
CA PRO A 161 19.02 22.68 12.03
C PRO A 161 17.73 23.48 11.79
N PHE A 162 17.04 23.22 10.67
CA PHE A 162 15.73 23.82 10.37
C PHE A 162 14.68 23.54 11.47
N LEU A 163 14.64 22.33 12.04
CA LEU A 163 13.62 21.98 13.03
C LEU A 163 13.75 22.80 14.31
N SER A 164 14.97 23.23 14.69
CA SER A 164 15.15 24.11 15.85
C SER A 164 14.47 25.47 15.66
N LEU A 165 14.51 26.03 14.44
CA LEU A 165 13.79 27.27 14.11
C LEU A 165 12.28 27.08 14.05
N TYR A 166 11.85 25.92 13.58
CA TYR A 166 10.43 25.59 13.48
C TYR A 166 9.81 25.37 14.87
N GLN A 167 10.54 24.72 15.78
CA GLN A 167 10.06 24.36 17.12
C GLN A 167 10.22 25.47 18.15
N SER A 168 11.22 26.35 18.00
CA SER A 168 11.51 27.43 18.95
C SER A 168 11.68 28.78 18.24
N PRO A 169 10.72 29.72 18.40
CA PRO A 169 10.80 31.05 17.82
C PRO A 169 12.01 31.88 18.29
N ASP A 170 12.48 31.62 19.51
CA ASP A 170 13.61 32.33 20.14
C ASP A 170 14.97 31.73 19.77
N PHE A 171 15.00 30.64 18.99
CA PHE A 171 16.25 30.01 18.58
C PHE A 171 17.09 30.99 17.72
N PRO A 172 18.40 31.15 18.00
CA PRO A 172 19.24 32.07 17.24
C PRO A 172 19.32 31.70 15.76
N LYS A 173 18.65 32.47 14.90
CA LYS A 173 18.51 32.15 13.46
C LYS A 173 19.84 31.90 12.76
N GLU A 174 20.84 32.71 13.04
CA GLU A 174 22.16 32.60 12.42
C GLU A 174 22.92 31.34 12.86
N PHE A 175 22.60 30.76 14.03
CA PHE A 175 23.20 29.52 14.52
C PHE A 175 22.73 28.28 13.75
N ALA A 176 21.58 28.35 13.08
CA ALA A 176 21.10 27.27 12.21
C ALA A 176 21.90 27.16 10.88
N PHE A 177 22.70 28.19 10.55
CA PHE A 177 23.52 28.27 9.34
C PHE A 177 25.02 28.11 9.67
N PHE A 178 25.89 28.20 8.66
CA PHE A 178 27.35 27.97 8.79
C PHE A 178 28.17 29.23 8.56
N ASP A 179 27.50 30.38 8.51
CA ASP A 179 28.03 31.65 8.04
C ASP A 179 28.51 32.53 9.20
N SER A 180 28.07 32.21 10.43
CA SER A 180 28.41 32.96 11.63
C SER A 180 29.90 32.81 11.95
N THR A 181 30.57 33.96 12.12
CA THR A 181 31.93 34.02 12.65
C THR A 181 31.95 34.11 14.18
N ASN A 182 30.82 34.46 14.80
CA ASN A 182 30.70 34.58 16.24
C ASN A 182 30.27 33.24 16.83
N SER A 183 31.02 32.76 17.81
CA SER A 183 30.66 31.58 18.60
C SER A 183 29.38 31.86 19.36
N GLN A 184 28.38 31.00 19.22
CA GLN A 184 27.12 31.11 19.95
C GLN A 184 27.18 30.32 21.25
N ILE A 185 28.00 29.26 21.28
CA ILE A 185 28.24 28.42 22.46
C ILE A 185 29.74 28.32 22.67
N ASP A 186 30.20 28.58 23.90
CA ASP A 186 31.55 28.27 24.37
C ASP A 186 31.46 27.18 25.44
N ASP A 187 32.17 26.08 25.20
CA ASP A 187 32.09 24.86 25.99
C ASP A 187 33.49 24.29 26.24
N ASP A 188 34.11 24.79 27.31
CA ASP A 188 35.48 24.49 27.73
C ASP A 188 36.54 24.76 26.65
N GLY A 189 36.41 25.89 25.93
CA GLY A 189 37.32 26.28 24.86
C GLY A 189 37.00 25.64 23.50
N ALA A 190 35.95 24.81 23.42
CA ALA A 190 35.33 24.43 22.16
C ALA A 190 34.30 25.50 21.76
N HIS A 191 34.59 26.20 20.66
CA HIS A 191 33.72 27.26 20.13
C HIS A 191 32.83 26.70 19.01
N TYR A 192 31.52 26.83 19.19
CA TYR A 192 30.53 26.40 18.19
C TYR A 192 29.87 27.61 17.56
N SER A 193 30.10 27.78 16.25
CA SER A 193 29.46 28.81 15.44
C SER A 193 28.19 28.35 14.72
N ASN A 194 27.92 27.05 14.72
CA ASN A 194 26.75 26.45 14.06
C ASN A 194 26.18 25.29 14.89
N MET A 195 24.87 25.09 14.77
CA MET A 195 24.09 24.08 15.49
C MET A 195 24.50 22.66 15.10
N PHE A 196 24.87 22.42 13.84
CA PHE A 196 25.26 21.10 13.37
C PHE A 196 26.47 20.55 14.14
N ASP A 197 27.51 21.37 14.32
CA ASP A 197 28.70 20.96 15.07
C ASP A 197 28.40 20.75 16.55
N ALA A 198 27.60 21.64 17.14
CA ALA A 198 27.19 21.51 18.53
C ALA A 198 26.41 20.20 18.76
N ASN A 199 25.45 19.91 17.90
CA ASN A 199 24.63 18.71 17.99
C ASN A 199 25.44 17.41 17.76
N LEU A 200 26.37 17.43 16.80
CA LEU A 200 27.30 16.32 16.57
C LEU A 200 28.18 16.07 17.79
N ASP A 201 28.71 17.11 18.43
CA ASP A 201 29.55 16.94 19.61
C ASP A 201 28.75 16.56 20.87
N THR A 202 27.46 16.90 20.96
CA THR A 202 26.56 16.34 21.98
C THR A 202 26.43 14.82 21.85
N LEU A 203 26.30 14.30 20.62
CA LEU A 203 26.32 12.85 20.38
C LEU A 203 27.68 12.23 20.74
N VAL A 204 28.79 12.89 20.38
CA VAL A 204 30.14 12.41 20.70
C VAL A 204 30.35 12.32 22.21
N ALA A 205 29.89 13.32 22.97
CA ALA A 205 29.91 13.30 24.43
C ALA A 205 29.05 12.16 24.98
N SER A 206 27.83 11.97 24.44
CA SER A 206 26.91 10.90 24.84
C SER A 206 27.52 9.50 24.64
N LEU A 207 28.12 9.25 23.47
CA LEU A 207 28.80 7.99 23.15
C LEU A 207 30.01 7.74 24.07
N LYS A 208 30.79 8.78 24.35
CA LYS A 208 31.91 8.70 25.30
C LYS A 208 31.44 8.37 26.71
N LYS A 209 30.34 8.99 27.15
CA LYS A 209 29.79 8.82 28.51
C LYS A 209 29.29 7.40 28.77
N ILE A 210 28.72 6.74 27.76
CA ILE A 210 28.30 5.34 27.87
C ILE A 210 29.42 4.31 27.62
N GLY A 211 30.65 4.76 27.34
CA GLY A 211 31.83 3.92 27.22
C GLY A 211 32.18 3.45 25.80
N HIS A 212 31.54 4.00 24.76
CA HIS A 212 31.73 3.59 23.36
C HIS A 212 32.19 4.76 22.45
N PRO A 213 33.32 5.43 22.74
CA PRO A 213 33.75 6.64 22.02
C PRO A 213 34.23 6.40 20.58
N ASN A 214 34.48 5.14 20.19
CA ASN A 214 35.06 4.78 18.90
C ASN A 214 34.01 4.42 17.84
N VAL A 215 32.73 4.38 18.19
CA VAL A 215 31.64 4.10 17.25
C VAL A 215 31.65 5.16 16.16
N SER A 216 31.73 4.71 14.90
CA SER A 216 31.73 5.61 13.75
C SER A 216 30.37 6.30 13.61
N ILE A 217 30.36 7.56 13.18
CA ILE A 217 29.13 8.36 13.05
C ILE A 217 28.86 8.66 11.58
N VAL A 218 27.60 8.49 11.18
CA VAL A 218 27.09 8.87 9.87
C VAL A 218 25.90 9.80 10.08
N ILE A 219 25.88 10.93 9.39
CA ILE A 219 24.72 11.81 9.38
C ILE A 219 23.73 11.26 8.34
N GLY A 220 22.65 10.65 8.82
CA GLY A 220 21.66 9.94 8.01
C GLY A 220 20.76 10.86 7.20
N GLU A 221 20.46 12.04 7.72
CA GLU A 221 19.65 13.07 7.08
C GLU A 221 20.08 14.45 7.58
N ILE A 222 20.24 15.38 6.64
CA ILE A 222 20.41 16.82 6.88
C ILE A 222 19.88 17.59 5.68
N GLY A 223 19.17 18.70 5.91
CA GLY A 223 18.69 19.51 4.80
C GLY A 223 18.00 20.79 5.24
N TRP A 224 17.45 21.48 4.26
CA TRP A 224 16.61 22.66 4.48
C TRP A 224 15.46 22.68 3.47
N PRO A 225 14.19 22.74 3.92
CA PRO A 225 13.04 22.75 3.02
C PRO A 225 12.89 24.10 2.33
N THR A 226 12.37 24.11 1.10
CA THR A 226 12.27 25.34 0.30
C THR A 226 10.90 26.01 0.33
N ASP A 227 9.93 25.42 1.01
CA ASP A 227 8.55 25.91 1.10
C ASP A 227 7.85 25.24 2.30
N GLY A 228 6.63 25.68 2.64
CA GLY A 228 5.80 25.07 3.68
C GLY A 228 5.99 25.60 5.10
N ASP A 229 6.81 26.64 5.29
CA ASP A 229 7.02 27.39 6.54
C ASP A 229 7.68 28.76 6.24
N ILE A 230 7.57 29.73 7.15
CA ILE A 230 8.19 31.06 7.02
C ILE A 230 9.72 31.00 6.86
N ASN A 231 10.37 30.04 7.50
CA ASN A 231 11.81 29.81 7.39
C ASN A 231 12.18 28.80 6.29
N ALA A 232 11.20 28.12 5.69
CA ALA A 232 11.38 27.20 4.57
C ALA A 232 11.21 27.96 3.25
N ASN A 233 12.31 28.48 2.71
CA ASN A 233 12.31 29.21 1.45
C ASN A 233 13.62 29.01 0.68
N ILE A 234 13.61 29.28 -0.63
CA ILE A 234 14.78 29.10 -1.51
C ILE A 234 16.00 29.89 -1.02
N GLN A 235 15.82 31.07 -0.43
CA GLN A 235 16.95 31.91 0.01
C GLN A 235 17.67 31.27 1.21
N ASN A 236 16.92 30.84 2.22
CA ASN A 236 17.46 30.11 3.37
C ASN A 236 18.06 28.76 2.95
N ALA A 237 17.41 28.02 2.05
CA ALA A 237 17.96 26.78 1.54
C ALA A 237 19.32 27.01 0.83
N LYS A 238 19.41 28.01 -0.06
CA LYS A 238 20.70 28.39 -0.69
C LYS A 238 21.75 28.76 0.34
N LYS A 239 21.40 29.58 1.33
CA LYS A 239 22.28 29.99 2.43
C LYS A 239 22.82 28.76 3.16
N PHE A 240 21.92 27.88 3.59
CA PHE A 240 22.24 26.64 4.28
C PHE A 240 23.18 25.74 3.48
N TYR A 241 22.81 25.39 2.25
CA TYR A 241 23.61 24.47 1.43
C TYR A 241 24.98 25.07 1.08
N ARG A 242 25.07 26.37 0.72
CA ARG A 242 26.38 27.02 0.45
C ARG A 242 27.31 26.93 1.67
N GLY A 243 26.80 27.29 2.85
CA GLY A 243 27.56 27.20 4.10
C GLY A 243 27.96 25.76 4.44
N PHE A 244 27.02 24.83 4.32
CA PHE A 244 27.21 23.41 4.59
C PHE A 244 28.27 22.79 3.66
N PHE A 245 28.16 22.96 2.34
CA PHE A 245 29.13 22.41 1.39
C PHE A 245 30.51 23.04 1.57
N LYS A 246 30.59 24.35 1.85
CA LYS A 246 31.87 25.01 2.18
C LYS A 246 32.52 24.39 3.41
N LYS A 247 31.75 24.09 4.46
CA LYS A 247 32.24 23.35 5.64
C LYS A 247 32.73 21.96 5.25
N MET A 248 31.92 21.18 4.54
CA MET A 248 32.26 19.81 4.16
C MET A 248 33.50 19.75 3.26
N ALA A 249 33.72 20.76 2.41
CA ALA A 249 34.91 20.86 1.55
C ALA A 249 36.22 20.99 2.36
N THR A 250 36.17 21.49 3.60
CA THR A 250 37.35 21.57 4.49
C THR A 250 37.84 20.20 4.96
N LYS A 251 37.01 19.15 4.84
CA LYS A 251 37.28 17.79 5.33
C LYS A 251 37.59 17.72 6.84
N LYS A 252 37.15 18.73 7.61
CA LYS A 252 37.20 18.75 9.08
C LYS A 252 35.81 18.43 9.63
N GLY A 253 35.76 17.68 10.72
CA GLY A 253 34.52 17.43 11.47
C GLY A 253 34.13 18.60 12.38
N SER A 254 33.70 18.28 13.60
CA SER A 254 33.36 19.21 14.67
C SER A 254 34.53 19.41 15.66
N PRO A 255 34.49 20.40 16.56
CA PRO A 255 35.55 20.67 17.55
C PRO A 255 36.01 19.45 18.37
N ARG A 256 35.08 18.62 18.87
CA ARG A 256 35.36 17.42 19.69
C ARG A 256 35.34 16.12 18.87
N HIS A 257 34.99 16.19 17.59
CA HIS A 257 35.15 15.11 16.62
C HIS A 257 35.77 15.62 15.30
N PRO A 258 37.10 15.84 15.25
CA PRO A 258 37.75 16.51 14.13
C PRO A 258 37.77 15.68 12.83
N LYS A 259 37.42 14.39 12.89
CA LYS A 259 37.35 13.51 11.71
C LYS A 259 36.14 13.87 10.85
N ALA A 260 36.32 13.82 9.53
CA ALA A 260 35.21 14.01 8.60
C ALA A 260 34.18 12.88 8.74
N VAL A 261 32.91 13.25 8.72
CA VAL A 261 31.77 12.32 8.76
C VAL A 261 31.16 12.15 7.37
N THR A 262 30.58 10.98 7.10
CA THR A 262 29.74 10.77 5.92
C THR A 262 28.36 11.36 6.20
N VAL A 263 27.80 12.07 5.23
CA VAL A 263 26.55 12.82 5.40
C VAL A 263 25.61 12.58 4.23
N TYR A 264 24.32 12.36 4.52
CA TYR A 264 23.27 12.19 3.53
C TYR A 264 22.30 13.36 3.55
N LEU A 265 22.19 14.06 2.42
CA LEU A 265 21.27 15.19 2.27
C LEU A 265 19.82 14.71 2.21
N PHE A 266 18.91 15.39 2.90
CA PHE A 266 17.48 15.11 2.85
C PHE A 266 16.74 16.29 2.20
N GLY A 267 16.09 16.14 1.05
CA GLY A 267 15.94 14.96 0.17
C GLY A 267 16.36 15.25 -1.27
N LEU A 268 16.45 14.21 -2.11
CA LEU A 268 16.75 14.38 -3.52
C LEU A 268 15.60 15.10 -4.25
N PHE A 269 14.36 14.65 -4.05
CA PHE A 269 13.15 15.19 -4.68
C PHE A 269 12.17 15.72 -3.64
N ASP A 270 11.32 16.66 -4.07
CA ASP A 270 10.08 16.99 -3.35
C ASP A 270 9.13 15.79 -3.39
N GLU A 271 8.45 15.53 -2.28
CA GLU A 271 7.61 14.34 -2.07
C GLU A 271 6.16 14.77 -1.77
N ASN A 272 5.39 15.02 -2.82
CA ASN A 272 4.05 15.63 -2.72
C ASN A 272 2.98 14.71 -2.09
N LEU A 273 3.25 13.42 -1.89
CA LEU A 273 2.37 12.49 -1.14
C LEU A 273 2.80 12.29 0.30
N LYS A 274 3.92 12.89 0.73
CA LYS A 274 4.39 12.77 2.11
C LYS A 274 3.38 13.40 3.08
N SER A 275 3.22 12.76 4.23
CA SER A 275 2.35 13.25 5.30
C SER A 275 2.80 14.63 5.76
N VAL A 276 1.83 15.53 5.92
CA VAL A 276 2.05 16.90 6.42
C VAL A 276 1.79 17.01 7.92
N ALA A 277 1.58 15.89 8.62
CA ALA A 277 1.30 15.90 10.06
C ALA A 277 2.37 16.61 10.90
N PRO A 278 3.69 16.48 10.60
CA PRO A 278 4.72 17.28 11.26
C PRO A 278 4.74 18.76 10.84
N GLY A 279 4.25 19.06 9.64
CA GLY A 279 4.21 20.39 9.04
C GLY A 279 4.15 20.37 7.52
N ASN A 280 3.72 21.47 6.92
CA ASN A 280 3.60 21.62 5.46
C ASN A 280 4.95 21.51 4.74
N PHE A 281 6.06 21.84 5.41
CA PHE A 281 7.42 21.79 4.87
C PHE A 281 7.88 20.38 4.49
N GLU A 282 7.24 19.33 5.02
CA GLU A 282 7.61 17.93 4.77
C GLU A 282 7.62 17.57 3.29
N ARG A 283 6.81 18.22 2.45
CA ARG A 283 6.75 17.93 1.01
C ARG A 283 7.85 18.63 0.20
N HIS A 284 8.67 19.50 0.81
CA HIS A 284 9.52 20.48 0.11
C HIS A 284 11.02 20.39 0.44
N TRP A 285 11.49 19.25 0.95
CA TRP A 285 12.90 19.00 1.27
C TRP A 285 13.80 18.79 0.05
N GLY A 286 13.23 18.60 -1.14
CA GLY A 286 13.96 18.28 -2.35
C GLY A 286 14.93 19.37 -2.79
N ILE A 287 16.14 18.99 -3.20
CA ILE A 287 17.02 19.84 -4.04
C ILE A 287 16.43 19.97 -5.45
N PHE A 288 15.76 18.91 -5.91
CA PHE A 288 15.02 18.86 -7.15
C PHE A 288 13.51 18.81 -6.86
N ARG A 289 12.71 19.31 -7.79
CA ARG A 289 11.27 19.07 -7.82
C ARG A 289 11.02 17.58 -8.07
N TYR A 290 9.79 17.12 -7.83
CA TYR A 290 9.37 15.75 -8.13
C TYR A 290 9.56 15.34 -9.61
N ASP A 291 9.59 16.31 -10.55
CA ASP A 291 9.88 16.08 -11.97
C ASP A 291 11.37 16.07 -12.32
N GLY A 292 12.25 16.14 -11.30
CA GLY A 292 13.70 16.12 -11.46
C GLY A 292 14.33 17.43 -11.92
N LYS A 293 13.58 18.54 -11.98
CA LYS A 293 14.15 19.87 -12.22
C LYS A 293 14.79 20.45 -10.96
N ALA A 294 15.99 20.99 -11.09
CA ALA A 294 16.68 21.67 -9.99
C ALA A 294 15.90 22.91 -9.52
N LYS A 295 15.75 23.09 -8.20
CA LYS A 295 14.98 24.20 -7.61
C LYS A 295 15.82 25.46 -7.41
N PHE A 296 17.11 25.29 -7.12
CA PHE A 296 18.02 26.38 -6.82
C PHE A 296 19.48 25.99 -7.13
N GLN A 297 20.37 26.99 -7.19
CA GLN A 297 21.81 26.72 -7.35
C GLN A 297 22.37 26.02 -6.11
N VAL A 298 23.04 24.89 -6.35
CA VAL A 298 23.71 24.08 -5.34
C VAL A 298 24.98 23.51 -5.95
N ASP A 299 26.11 23.81 -5.32
CA ASP A 299 27.41 23.28 -5.71
C ASP A 299 27.83 22.13 -4.79
N PHE A 300 27.66 20.91 -5.29
CA PHE A 300 28.06 19.68 -4.59
C PHE A 300 29.57 19.55 -4.38
N SER A 301 30.39 20.37 -5.05
CA SER A 301 31.85 20.39 -4.88
C SER A 301 32.31 21.20 -3.66
N GLY A 302 31.46 22.11 -3.18
CA GLY A 302 31.78 23.04 -2.10
C GLY A 302 32.84 24.10 -2.46
N LYS A 303 33.10 24.34 -3.76
CA LYS A 303 33.95 25.43 -4.24
C LYS A 303 33.25 26.79 -4.18
N GLY A 304 31.94 26.80 -3.97
CA GLY A 304 31.15 28.03 -3.85
C GLY A 304 30.68 28.56 -5.20
N GLU A 305 30.54 27.69 -6.20
CA GLU A 305 30.05 28.07 -7.52
C GLU A 305 28.52 28.25 -7.54
N ASP A 306 28.03 29.29 -8.22
CA ASP A 306 26.60 29.51 -8.40
C ASP A 306 26.04 28.74 -9.59
N LYS A 307 26.12 27.41 -9.50
CA LYS A 307 25.70 26.48 -10.56
C LYS A 307 24.42 25.74 -10.20
N TYR A 308 23.55 25.54 -11.19
CA TYR A 308 22.41 24.64 -11.05
C TYR A 308 22.86 23.17 -11.16
N PRO A 309 22.38 22.29 -10.28
CA PRO A 309 22.49 20.85 -10.46
C PRO A 309 21.95 20.40 -11.82
N ILE A 310 22.50 19.32 -12.36
CA ILE A 310 22.05 18.73 -13.62
C ILE A 310 20.68 18.08 -13.36
N SER A 311 19.64 18.65 -13.97
CA SER A 311 18.27 18.15 -13.87
C SER A 311 18.10 16.84 -14.61
N ALA A 312 17.10 16.06 -14.21
CA ALA A 312 16.74 14.80 -14.89
C ALA A 312 16.45 15.05 -16.38
N LYS A 313 17.01 14.19 -17.24
CA LYS A 313 16.83 14.24 -18.70
C LYS A 313 15.92 13.11 -19.15
N GLY A 314 15.14 13.34 -20.22
CA GLY A 314 14.22 12.34 -20.76
C GLY A 314 12.92 12.18 -19.96
N VAL A 315 12.64 13.11 -19.04
CA VAL A 315 11.36 13.16 -18.30
C VAL A 315 10.24 13.49 -19.28
N ARG A 316 9.24 12.61 -19.37
CA ARG A 316 8.05 12.84 -20.18
C ARG A 316 7.06 13.65 -19.35
N TYR A 317 6.49 14.70 -19.92
CA TYR A 317 5.51 15.55 -19.26
C TYR A 317 4.10 15.23 -19.75
N GLN A 318 3.09 15.53 -18.91
CA GLN A 318 1.70 15.55 -19.32
C GLN A 318 1.44 16.67 -20.35
N GLU A 319 0.23 16.72 -20.89
CA GLU A 319 -0.13 17.77 -21.86
C GLU A 319 -0.20 19.15 -21.19
N ASN A 320 -0.09 20.20 -22.00
CA ASN A 320 -0.26 21.59 -21.58
C ASN A 320 -1.71 21.92 -21.26
N LYS A 321 -2.21 21.40 -20.14
CA LYS A 321 -3.55 21.61 -19.60
C LYS A 321 -3.49 21.98 -18.12
N TRP A 322 -4.36 22.88 -17.71
CA TRP A 322 -4.50 23.34 -16.33
C TRP A 322 -5.97 23.43 -15.95
N CYS A 323 -6.28 23.16 -14.70
CA CYS A 323 -7.62 23.36 -14.15
C CYS A 323 -7.67 24.69 -13.39
N VAL A 324 -8.56 25.59 -13.79
CA VAL A 324 -8.68 26.94 -13.19
C VAL A 324 -10.11 27.25 -12.81
N LEU A 325 -10.29 28.15 -11.84
CA LEU A 325 -11.60 28.66 -11.47
C LEU A 325 -12.22 29.44 -12.64
N LYS A 326 -13.51 29.21 -12.91
CA LYS A 326 -14.28 30.00 -13.89
C LYS A 326 -14.34 31.47 -13.49
N LYS A 327 -14.34 32.37 -14.49
CA LYS A 327 -14.44 33.82 -14.25
C LYS A 327 -15.81 34.27 -13.74
N ASP A 328 -16.87 33.52 -14.08
CA ASP A 328 -18.26 33.92 -13.87
C ASP A 328 -18.97 33.15 -12.73
N VAL A 329 -18.24 32.71 -11.70
CA VAL A 329 -18.82 31.95 -10.58
C VAL A 329 -19.65 32.88 -9.69
N LYS A 330 -20.98 32.80 -9.85
CA LYS A 330 -21.94 33.59 -9.07
C LYS A 330 -22.16 33.07 -7.64
N ASN A 331 -21.75 31.84 -7.34
CA ASN A 331 -22.03 31.16 -6.07
C ASN A 331 -20.74 30.89 -5.29
N ILE A 332 -20.28 31.88 -4.54
CA ILE A 332 -19.02 31.85 -3.76
C ILE A 332 -19.09 30.90 -2.55
N THR A 333 -20.29 30.52 -2.12
CA THR A 333 -20.54 29.72 -0.90
C THR A 333 -20.03 28.28 -0.99
N SER A 334 -19.92 27.69 -2.20
CA SER A 334 -19.39 26.33 -2.41
C SER A 334 -17.87 26.28 -2.64
N LEU A 335 -17.24 27.45 -2.89
CA LEU A 335 -15.82 27.51 -3.25
C LEU A 335 -14.90 26.99 -2.13
N GLY A 336 -15.23 27.30 -0.88
CA GLY A 336 -14.47 26.80 0.27
C GLY A 336 -14.46 25.27 0.34
N GLY A 337 -15.62 24.63 0.15
CA GLY A 337 -15.73 23.16 0.14
C GLY A 337 -14.98 22.51 -1.03
N ALA A 338 -15.13 23.07 -2.23
CA ALA A 338 -14.41 22.59 -3.42
C ALA A 338 -12.88 22.71 -3.26
N MET A 339 -12.41 23.83 -2.68
CA MET A 339 -10.99 24.01 -2.38
C MET A 339 -10.51 23.02 -1.32
N SER A 340 -11.26 22.82 -0.24
CA SER A 340 -10.91 21.84 0.80
C SER A 340 -10.82 20.42 0.22
N TYR A 341 -11.75 20.04 -0.66
CA TYR A 341 -11.72 18.76 -1.37
C TYR A 341 -10.49 18.64 -2.29
N ALA A 342 -10.22 19.66 -3.10
CA ALA A 342 -9.06 19.69 -3.98
C ALA A 342 -7.76 19.57 -3.20
N CYS A 343 -7.65 20.25 -2.06
CA CYS A 343 -6.47 20.20 -1.20
C CYS A 343 -6.34 18.90 -0.39
N ALA A 344 -7.44 18.20 -0.11
CA ALA A 344 -7.40 16.88 0.52
C ALA A 344 -6.82 15.81 -0.41
N GLY A 345 -7.13 15.88 -1.71
CA GLY A 345 -6.56 15.01 -2.75
C GLY A 345 -5.38 15.62 -3.52
N GLY A 346 -4.89 16.78 -3.07
CA GLY A 346 -3.93 17.63 -3.78
C GLY A 346 -2.76 18.07 -2.91
N ASP A 347 -1.80 18.78 -3.51
CA ASP A 347 -0.73 19.44 -2.75
C ASP A 347 -0.91 20.96 -2.66
N CYS A 348 -1.69 21.38 -1.66
CA CYS A 348 -1.94 22.80 -1.35
C CYS A 348 -1.01 23.37 -0.28
N THR A 349 0.03 22.65 0.14
CA THR A 349 0.91 23.07 1.25
C THR A 349 1.55 24.44 1.03
N SER A 350 1.85 24.82 -0.22
CA SER A 350 2.39 26.14 -0.59
C SER A 350 1.44 27.31 -0.33
N LEU A 351 0.12 27.08 -0.12
CA LEU A 351 -0.87 28.12 0.18
C LEU A 351 -0.92 28.47 1.68
N GLY A 352 -0.34 27.63 2.54
CA GLY A 352 -0.38 27.81 4.00
C GLY A 352 0.23 29.11 4.48
N TYR A 353 -0.08 29.52 5.71
CA TYR A 353 0.52 30.71 6.32
C TYR A 353 2.06 30.65 6.30
N GLY A 354 2.71 31.75 5.93
CA GLY A 354 4.17 31.82 5.81
C GLY A 354 4.79 31.06 4.63
N CYS A 355 3.98 30.38 3.81
CA CYS A 355 4.46 29.62 2.64
C CYS A 355 4.62 30.52 1.41
N THR A 356 5.25 29.99 0.36
CA THR A 356 5.63 30.74 -0.85
C THR A 356 4.45 31.43 -1.54
N CYS A 357 3.24 30.87 -1.46
CA CYS A 357 2.05 31.42 -2.12
C CYS A 357 1.09 32.15 -1.21
N ASN A 358 1.44 32.28 0.06
CA ASN A 358 0.65 33.02 1.02
C ASN A 358 0.65 34.52 0.67
N GLY A 359 -0.52 35.11 0.51
CA GLY A 359 -0.67 36.54 0.21
C GLY A 359 -0.27 36.98 -1.20
N ILE A 360 0.24 36.08 -2.06
CA ILE A 360 0.55 36.37 -3.47
C ILE A 360 -0.70 36.19 -4.34
N LEU A 361 -1.46 35.12 -4.09
CA LEU A 361 -2.66 34.79 -4.85
C LEU A 361 -3.89 35.37 -4.14
N ASP A 362 -4.80 35.95 -4.92
CA ASP A 362 -6.14 36.29 -4.46
C ASP A 362 -6.98 35.01 -4.25
N GLY A 363 -8.22 35.15 -3.75
CA GLY A 363 -9.09 33.99 -3.50
C GLY A 363 -9.31 33.12 -4.74
N ALA A 364 -9.42 33.74 -5.93
CA ALA A 364 -9.58 33.03 -7.20
C ALA A 364 -8.30 32.30 -7.64
N GLY A 365 -7.13 32.92 -7.40
CA GLY A 365 -5.82 32.33 -7.63
C GLY A 365 -5.56 31.14 -6.71
N ASN A 366 -5.94 31.24 -5.43
CA ASN A 366 -5.84 30.12 -4.48
C ASN A 366 -6.72 28.94 -4.90
N ALA A 367 -7.96 29.20 -5.32
CA ALA A 367 -8.84 28.17 -5.83
C ALA A 367 -8.29 27.50 -7.09
N SER A 368 -7.83 28.30 -8.05
CA SER A 368 -7.23 27.79 -9.29
C SER A 368 -5.97 26.98 -9.02
N TYR A 369 -5.15 27.39 -8.05
CA TYR A 369 -3.99 26.61 -7.62
C TYR A 369 -4.41 25.25 -7.05
N ALA A 370 -5.36 25.24 -6.11
CA ALA A 370 -5.85 24.01 -5.49
C ALA A 370 -6.44 23.04 -6.52
N PHE A 371 -7.31 23.53 -7.40
CA PHE A 371 -7.92 22.74 -8.47
C PHE A 371 -6.88 22.18 -9.44
N ASN A 372 -5.91 23.00 -9.84
CA ASN A 372 -4.83 22.53 -10.69
C ASN A 372 -4.00 21.45 -9.99
N GLN A 373 -3.64 21.61 -8.71
CA GLN A 373 -2.85 20.58 -8.02
C GLN A 373 -3.56 19.23 -7.97
N TYR A 374 -4.85 19.24 -7.65
CA TYR A 374 -5.68 18.03 -7.70
C TYR A 374 -5.76 17.44 -9.12
N PHE A 375 -6.02 18.28 -10.12
CA PHE A 375 -6.11 17.88 -11.53
C PHE A 375 -4.82 17.24 -12.06
N GLN A 376 -3.66 17.82 -11.75
CA GLN A 376 -2.36 17.29 -12.19
C GLN A 376 -2.03 15.95 -11.50
N ILE A 377 -2.39 15.79 -10.22
CA ILE A 377 -2.22 14.52 -9.49
C ILE A 377 -3.13 13.44 -10.08
N ASN A 378 -4.35 13.78 -10.46
CA ASN A 378 -5.34 12.87 -11.05
C ASN A 378 -5.23 12.75 -12.58
N GLU A 379 -4.00 12.70 -13.10
CA GLU A 379 -3.70 12.43 -14.52
C GLU A 379 -4.39 13.35 -15.54
N GLN A 380 -4.77 14.56 -15.16
CA GLN A 380 -5.51 15.50 -16.02
C GLN A 380 -6.85 14.95 -16.53
N SER A 381 -7.50 14.06 -15.76
CA SER A 381 -8.86 13.58 -16.05
C SER A 381 -9.85 14.74 -16.11
N VAL A 382 -10.78 14.68 -17.06
CA VAL A 382 -11.78 15.76 -17.26
C VAL A 382 -12.66 15.89 -16.01
N GLU A 383 -13.01 14.76 -15.39
CA GLU A 383 -13.78 14.69 -14.16
C GLU A 383 -13.05 15.31 -12.97
N ALA A 384 -11.71 15.27 -12.97
CA ALA A 384 -10.88 15.89 -11.93
C ALA A 384 -10.83 17.43 -12.02
N CYS A 385 -11.47 18.04 -13.03
CA CYS A 385 -11.61 19.49 -13.20
C CYS A 385 -13.08 19.93 -13.33
N ASP A 386 -13.99 19.29 -12.60
CA ASP A 386 -15.39 19.71 -12.57
C ASP A 386 -15.70 20.60 -11.35
N PHE A 387 -15.44 20.08 -10.13
CA PHE A 387 -15.70 20.75 -8.85
C PHE A 387 -17.11 21.37 -8.76
N ASP A 388 -18.14 20.58 -9.08
CA ASP A 388 -19.54 21.02 -9.19
C ASP A 388 -19.74 22.11 -10.26
N GLY A 389 -19.00 21.99 -11.36
CA GLY A 389 -19.05 22.88 -12.51
C GLY A 389 -18.41 24.26 -12.30
N VAL A 390 -17.65 24.50 -11.23
CA VAL A 390 -17.03 25.81 -10.96
C VAL A 390 -15.64 25.98 -11.58
N ALA A 391 -15.04 24.91 -12.11
CA ALA A 391 -13.73 24.93 -12.75
C ALA A 391 -13.81 24.68 -14.26
N ASP A 392 -12.79 25.12 -14.99
CA ASP A 392 -12.60 24.86 -16.42
C ASP A 392 -11.16 24.43 -16.73
N ILE A 393 -11.02 23.55 -17.72
CA ILE A 393 -9.72 23.17 -18.27
C ILE A 393 -9.30 24.21 -19.30
N VAL A 394 -8.11 24.77 -19.11
CA VAL A 394 -7.48 25.70 -20.04
C VAL A 394 -6.19 25.11 -20.60
N SER A 395 -5.93 25.37 -21.88
CA SER A 395 -4.68 24.99 -22.58
C SER A 395 -3.66 26.12 -22.66
N LYS A 396 -4.07 27.35 -22.32
CA LYS A 396 -3.18 28.49 -22.19
C LYS A 396 -2.70 28.56 -20.75
N ASP A 397 -1.38 28.59 -20.57
CA ASP A 397 -0.72 28.68 -19.27
C ASP A 397 -1.33 29.83 -18.43
N PRO A 398 -2.06 29.54 -17.34
CA PRO A 398 -2.74 30.55 -16.54
C PRO A 398 -1.77 31.28 -15.60
N SER A 399 -0.49 30.90 -15.60
CA SER A 399 0.48 31.36 -14.61
C SER A 399 0.86 32.82 -14.79
N LYS A 400 0.61 33.62 -13.75
CA LYS A 400 1.03 35.02 -13.67
C LYS A 400 2.28 35.22 -12.80
N ASP A 401 2.48 34.33 -11.82
CA ASP A 401 3.48 34.50 -10.75
C ASP A 401 4.27 33.21 -10.47
N ALA A 402 5.32 33.30 -9.66
CA ALA A 402 6.16 32.16 -9.28
C ALA A 402 5.38 30.98 -8.70
N CYS A 403 4.24 31.25 -8.04
CA CYS A 403 3.33 30.25 -7.48
C CYS A 403 2.60 29.42 -8.52
N THR A 404 2.16 30.05 -9.60
CA THR A 404 1.44 29.36 -10.66
C THR A 404 2.39 28.75 -11.70
N LYS A 405 3.63 29.28 -11.82
CA LYS A 405 4.69 28.75 -12.71
C LYS A 405 5.16 27.32 -12.40
N ARG A 406 4.62 26.63 -11.38
CA ARG A 406 4.86 25.19 -11.16
C ARG A 406 4.14 24.37 -12.25
N LYS A 407 4.82 24.23 -13.40
CA LYS A 407 4.35 23.48 -14.58
C LYS A 407 4.29 21.97 -14.33
N GLN A 408 3.26 21.38 -14.97
CA GLN A 408 2.94 19.99 -15.31
C GLN A 408 3.68 18.86 -14.60
N ASN A 409 2.92 17.85 -14.21
CA ASN A 409 3.50 16.63 -13.72
C ASN A 409 4.08 15.76 -14.85
N SER A 410 5.05 14.93 -14.49
CA SER A 410 5.74 14.02 -15.41
C SER A 410 4.88 12.80 -15.74
N ARG A 411 4.44 12.67 -16.99
CA ARG A 411 3.66 11.52 -17.48
C ARG A 411 4.39 10.20 -17.27
N VAL A 412 3.85 9.34 -16.42
CA VAL A 412 4.20 7.92 -16.35
C VAL A 412 3.56 7.21 -17.55
N ARG A 413 4.32 6.34 -18.23
CA ARG A 413 3.77 5.53 -19.31
C ARG A 413 2.91 4.40 -18.72
N ASN A 414 1.60 4.61 -18.65
CA ASN A 414 0.66 3.50 -18.87
C ASN A 414 0.46 3.39 -20.38
N SER A 415 1.14 2.41 -21.00
CA SER A 415 0.98 2.15 -22.42
C SER A 415 -0.33 1.40 -22.66
N PHE A 416 -1.47 2.10 -22.62
CA PHE A 416 -2.68 1.63 -23.29
C PHE A 416 -2.62 2.09 -24.75
N ALA A 417 -2.20 1.19 -25.63
CA ALA A 417 -2.59 1.21 -27.03
C ALA A 417 -3.54 0.03 -27.25
N SER A 418 -4.65 0.32 -27.92
CA SER A 418 -5.68 -0.63 -28.34
C SER A 418 -5.11 -1.84 -29.08
N VAL A 419 -5.48 -3.03 -28.59
CA VAL A 419 -5.65 -4.32 -29.28
C VAL A 419 -4.44 -4.86 -30.06
N SER A 420 -3.69 -5.76 -29.40
CA SER A 420 -3.33 -7.11 -29.90
C SER A 420 -2.16 -7.69 -29.09
N ILE A 421 -2.39 -8.85 -28.46
CA ILE A 421 -1.47 -9.98 -28.21
C ILE A 421 0.03 -9.67 -27.90
N ARG A 422 0.48 -10.09 -26.69
CA ARG A 422 1.87 -10.29 -26.15
C ARG A 422 2.62 -9.03 -25.65
N ASP A 423 2.67 -8.81 -24.32
CA ASP A 423 3.76 -9.14 -23.35
C ASP A 423 4.85 -8.04 -23.27
N GLU A 424 5.29 -7.46 -22.15
CA GLU A 424 5.19 -7.76 -20.70
C GLU A 424 5.07 -6.45 -19.88
N ASN A 425 4.23 -6.47 -18.84
CA ASN A 425 3.80 -5.34 -18.00
C ASN A 425 4.10 -5.59 -16.50
N PRO A 426 4.28 -4.52 -15.69
CA PRO A 426 4.13 -4.55 -14.24
C PRO A 426 2.66 -4.80 -13.88
N PHE A 427 2.41 -5.46 -12.74
CA PHE A 427 1.10 -5.94 -12.30
C PHE A 427 0.46 -6.97 -13.24
N ASP A 428 0.80 -8.23 -12.97
CA ASP A 428 0.24 -9.37 -13.66
C ASP A 428 -1.19 -9.62 -13.14
N PHE A 429 -2.14 -8.82 -13.63
CA PHE A 429 -3.57 -8.93 -13.33
C PHE A 429 -4.09 -10.32 -13.67
N VAL A 430 -3.59 -10.93 -14.75
CA VAL A 430 -3.93 -12.30 -15.15
C VAL A 430 -3.38 -13.29 -14.13
N ARG A 431 -2.14 -13.17 -13.68
CA ARG A 431 -1.61 -13.98 -12.57
C ARG A 431 -2.35 -13.76 -11.27
N THR A 432 -2.68 -12.52 -10.91
CA THR A 432 -3.39 -12.21 -9.66
C THR A 432 -4.81 -12.77 -9.69
N LEU A 433 -5.45 -12.72 -10.86
CA LEU A 433 -6.71 -13.37 -11.15
C LEU A 433 -6.56 -14.89 -11.13
N PHE A 434 -5.50 -15.46 -11.72
CA PHE A 434 -5.28 -16.91 -11.83
C PHE A 434 -4.89 -17.53 -10.50
N GLU A 435 -3.96 -16.93 -9.75
CA GLU A 435 -3.59 -17.29 -8.38
C GLU A 435 -4.77 -17.08 -7.43
N GLY A 436 -5.54 -16.01 -7.60
CA GLY A 436 -6.77 -15.76 -6.84
C GLY A 436 -7.86 -16.82 -7.12
N VAL A 437 -8.05 -17.21 -8.37
CA VAL A 437 -8.98 -18.27 -8.80
C VAL A 437 -8.51 -19.64 -8.35
N ILE A 438 -7.22 -19.96 -8.42
CA ILE A 438 -6.66 -21.23 -7.96
C ILE A 438 -6.72 -21.32 -6.43
N ALA A 439 -6.27 -20.30 -5.71
CA ALA A 439 -6.26 -20.33 -4.26
C ALA A 439 -7.69 -20.27 -3.69
N GLY A 440 -8.54 -19.39 -4.22
CA GLY A 440 -9.96 -19.30 -3.83
C GLY A 440 -10.75 -20.53 -4.24
N GLY A 441 -10.49 -21.09 -5.41
CA GLY A 441 -11.06 -22.33 -5.90
C GLY A 441 -10.67 -23.54 -5.06
N THR A 442 -9.37 -23.69 -4.76
CA THR A 442 -8.85 -24.78 -3.91
C THR A 442 -9.46 -24.69 -2.50
N ALA A 443 -9.49 -23.50 -1.91
CA ALA A 443 -10.17 -23.28 -0.63
C ALA A 443 -11.66 -23.64 -0.68
N GLY A 444 -12.36 -23.22 -1.74
CA GLY A 444 -13.77 -23.56 -1.97
C GLY A 444 -14.01 -25.07 -2.09
N VAL A 445 -13.19 -25.79 -2.86
CA VAL A 445 -13.29 -27.25 -3.02
C VAL A 445 -13.05 -27.97 -1.69
N VAL A 446 -12.04 -27.56 -0.92
CA VAL A 446 -11.71 -28.19 0.37
C VAL A 446 -12.83 -28.00 1.38
N VAL A 447 -13.38 -26.78 1.50
CA VAL A 447 -14.51 -26.49 2.39
C VAL A 447 -15.75 -27.27 1.99
N GLU A 448 -16.13 -27.23 0.71
CA GLU A 448 -17.29 -27.97 0.20
C GLU A 448 -17.14 -29.47 0.44
N THR A 449 -15.96 -30.05 0.21
CA THR A 449 -15.72 -31.48 0.43
C THR A 449 -15.74 -31.86 1.91
N ALA A 450 -15.16 -31.03 2.78
CA ALA A 450 -15.12 -31.28 4.22
C ALA A 450 -16.50 -31.16 4.88
N LEU A 451 -17.30 -30.18 4.44
CA LEU A 451 -18.59 -29.87 5.08
C LEU A 451 -19.81 -30.34 4.29
N TYR A 452 -19.61 -31.03 3.15
CA TYR A 452 -20.69 -31.57 2.31
C TYR A 452 -21.73 -32.42 3.05
N PRO A 453 -21.35 -33.29 4.02
CA PRO A 453 -22.32 -34.06 4.77
C PRO A 453 -23.29 -33.19 5.58
N ILE A 454 -22.78 -32.10 6.17
CA ILE A 454 -23.58 -31.13 6.95
C ILE A 454 -24.54 -30.39 6.01
N ASP A 455 -24.06 -30.00 4.83
CA ASP A 455 -24.88 -29.36 3.80
C ASP A 455 -26.03 -30.27 3.31
N THR A 456 -25.75 -31.57 3.11
CA THR A 456 -26.76 -32.55 2.70
C THR A 456 -27.84 -32.75 3.79
N ILE A 457 -27.44 -32.80 5.06
CA ILE A 457 -28.39 -32.87 6.19
C ILE A 457 -29.26 -31.62 6.22
N LYS A 458 -28.65 -30.43 6.09
CA LYS A 458 -29.35 -29.14 6.02
C LYS A 458 -30.38 -29.15 4.88
N THR A 459 -29.99 -29.49 3.65
CA THR A 459 -30.88 -29.47 2.47
C THR A 459 -32.06 -30.42 2.65
N ARG A 460 -31.86 -31.63 3.22
CA ARG A 460 -32.96 -32.57 3.49
C ARG A 460 -33.96 -32.05 4.53
N LEU A 461 -33.46 -31.41 5.60
CA LEU A 461 -34.30 -30.80 6.63
C LEU A 461 -35.11 -29.62 6.06
N GLN A 462 -34.48 -28.78 5.24
CA GLN A 462 -35.13 -27.63 4.59
C GLN A 462 -36.14 -28.05 3.53
N ALA A 463 -35.90 -29.17 2.83
CA ALA A 463 -36.80 -29.75 1.84
C ALA A 463 -38.08 -30.36 2.43
N GLY A 464 -38.18 -30.48 3.76
CA GLY A 464 -39.36 -31.04 4.42
C GLY A 464 -39.51 -32.55 4.28
N LEU A 465 -38.47 -33.26 3.82
CA LEU A 465 -38.43 -34.72 3.69
C LEU A 465 -38.33 -35.45 5.04
N TYR A 466 -38.68 -34.78 6.13
CA TYR A 466 -38.68 -35.32 7.48
C TYR A 466 -40.13 -35.52 7.92
N ASP A 467 -40.60 -36.77 7.85
CA ASP A 467 -41.90 -37.17 8.36
C ASP A 467 -41.85 -37.26 9.90
N LYS A 468 -42.76 -36.55 10.58
CA LYS A 468 -42.91 -36.56 12.05
C LYS A 468 -43.44 -37.88 12.60
N ARG A 469 -43.84 -38.84 11.76
CA ARG A 469 -44.54 -40.07 12.20
C ARG A 469 -43.66 -41.21 12.71
N GLN A 470 -42.33 -41.12 12.67
CA GLN A 470 -41.51 -42.30 12.97
C GLN A 470 -40.19 -42.01 13.70
N THR A 471 -40.20 -41.30 14.83
CA THR A 471 -39.19 -41.51 15.89
C THR A 471 -39.60 -40.86 17.21
N THR A 472 -39.95 -41.69 18.19
CA THR A 472 -40.24 -41.31 19.58
C THR A 472 -38.95 -41.12 20.36
N ILE A 473 -38.28 -39.97 20.25
CA ILE A 473 -37.30 -39.55 21.28
C ILE A 473 -37.39 -38.03 21.46
N ASN A 474 -38.06 -37.62 22.54
CA ASN A 474 -38.04 -36.25 23.06
C ASN A 474 -36.74 -36.02 23.83
N ILE A 475 -35.82 -35.23 23.27
CA ILE A 475 -34.78 -34.54 24.04
C ILE A 475 -34.80 -33.08 23.60
N GLU A 476 -35.37 -32.24 24.45
CA GLU A 476 -35.31 -30.79 24.34
C GLU A 476 -33.86 -30.34 24.53
N GLY A 477 -33.20 -29.89 23.45
CA GLY A 477 -31.94 -29.14 23.56
C GLY A 477 -30.87 -29.36 22.49
N TYR A 478 -30.81 -30.51 21.81
CA TYR A 478 -29.75 -30.78 20.81
C TYR A 478 -30.29 -31.36 19.50
N SER A 479 -30.84 -30.48 18.66
CA SER A 479 -31.36 -30.77 17.31
C SER A 479 -30.31 -31.40 16.36
N PHE A 480 -29.02 -31.13 16.57
CA PHE A 480 -27.94 -31.61 15.72
C PHE A 480 -27.62 -33.11 15.91
N LEU A 481 -27.59 -33.59 17.15
CA LEU A 481 -27.31 -35.01 17.42
C LEU A 481 -28.49 -35.89 16.96
N CYS A 482 -29.73 -35.42 17.16
CA CYS A 482 -30.93 -36.11 16.66
C CYS A 482 -31.02 -36.15 15.13
N SER A 483 -30.51 -35.15 14.40
CA SER A 483 -30.51 -35.17 12.91
C SER A 483 -29.43 -36.06 12.31
N VAL A 484 -28.30 -36.23 13.00
CA VAL A 484 -27.28 -37.26 12.68
C VAL A 484 -27.79 -38.66 13.06
N LEU A 485 -28.50 -38.79 14.18
CA LEU A 485 -29.08 -40.06 14.65
C LEU A 485 -30.35 -40.46 13.89
N ALA A 486 -31.14 -39.54 13.33
CA ALA A 486 -32.33 -39.86 12.52
C ALA A 486 -31.98 -40.38 11.12
N ALA A 487 -30.72 -40.23 10.67
CA ALA A 487 -30.18 -41.01 9.55
C ALA A 487 -30.11 -42.53 9.84
N ARG A 488 -30.44 -42.98 11.06
CA ARG A 488 -30.55 -44.39 11.49
C ARG A 488 -31.88 -45.08 11.11
N GLY A 489 -32.73 -44.46 10.29
CA GLY A 489 -33.93 -45.12 9.74
C GLY A 489 -33.59 -46.28 8.80
N GLY A 490 -33.26 -47.45 9.37
CA GLY A 490 -33.50 -48.77 8.76
C GLY A 490 -32.44 -49.38 7.82
N GLU A 491 -31.45 -48.64 7.31
CA GLU A 491 -30.42 -49.24 6.44
C GLU A 491 -29.01 -48.75 6.76
N LYS A 492 -28.02 -49.64 6.56
CA LYS A 492 -26.58 -49.42 6.77
C LYS A 492 -26.15 -48.01 6.35
N LEU A 493 -25.31 -47.38 7.15
CA LEU A 493 -24.81 -46.02 6.93
C LEU A 493 -24.00 -45.95 5.62
N VAL A 494 -24.69 -45.70 4.50
CA VAL A 494 -24.04 -45.49 3.21
C VAL A 494 -23.46 -44.07 3.22
N PHE A 495 -22.26 -43.91 3.79
CA PHE A 495 -21.48 -42.66 3.76
C PHE A 495 -21.42 -42.07 2.34
N LYS A 496 -21.39 -42.92 1.30
CA LYS A 496 -21.44 -42.51 -0.12
C LYS A 496 -22.68 -41.67 -0.47
N GLY A 497 -23.82 -41.88 0.21
CA GLY A 497 -25.08 -41.17 -0.07
C GLY A 497 -25.15 -39.75 0.53
N LEU A 498 -24.22 -39.39 1.42
CA LEU A 498 -24.09 -38.02 1.94
C LEU A 498 -23.26 -37.13 1.01
N TYR A 499 -22.51 -37.71 0.07
CA TYR A 499 -21.73 -37.01 -0.95
C TYR A 499 -22.41 -36.94 -2.33
N SER A 500 -23.69 -37.33 -2.38
CA SER A 500 -24.49 -37.32 -3.61
C SER A 500 -24.62 -35.91 -4.16
N GLY A 501 -24.08 -35.67 -5.36
CA GLY A 501 -24.10 -34.37 -6.03
C GLY A 501 -22.84 -33.53 -5.84
N LEU A 502 -21.84 -33.98 -5.07
CA LEU A 502 -20.61 -33.21 -4.82
C LEU A 502 -19.88 -32.90 -6.13
N ALA A 503 -19.68 -33.91 -6.99
CA ALA A 503 -18.96 -33.72 -8.26
C ALA A 503 -19.64 -32.69 -9.19
N GLY A 504 -20.98 -32.70 -9.25
CA GLY A 504 -21.75 -31.73 -10.03
C GLY A 504 -21.70 -30.32 -9.45
N ASN A 505 -21.64 -30.19 -8.12
CA ASN A 505 -21.47 -28.91 -7.44
C ASN A 505 -20.05 -28.34 -7.69
N LEU A 506 -19.01 -29.15 -7.48
CA LEU A 506 -17.61 -28.73 -7.64
C LEU A 506 -17.29 -28.26 -9.07
N ALA A 507 -17.94 -28.85 -10.08
CA ALA A 507 -17.81 -28.42 -11.47
C ALA A 507 -18.22 -26.95 -11.71
N GLY A 508 -19.14 -26.42 -10.89
CA GLY A 508 -19.60 -25.02 -10.97
C GLY A 508 -18.79 -24.02 -10.15
N VAL A 509 -18.02 -24.50 -9.15
CA VAL A 509 -17.33 -23.62 -8.18
C VAL A 509 -16.27 -22.75 -8.86
N LEU A 510 -15.34 -23.37 -9.60
CA LEU A 510 -14.23 -22.66 -10.24
C LEU A 510 -14.71 -21.63 -11.28
N PRO A 511 -15.61 -21.95 -12.23
CA PRO A 511 -16.08 -20.97 -13.20
C PRO A 511 -16.92 -19.86 -12.58
N ALA A 512 -17.72 -20.16 -11.55
CA ALA A 512 -18.49 -19.15 -10.83
C ALA A 512 -17.57 -18.18 -10.05
N SER A 513 -16.52 -18.68 -9.39
CA SER A 513 -15.53 -17.83 -8.72
C SER A 513 -14.74 -16.96 -9.70
N ALA A 514 -14.35 -17.52 -10.85
CA ALA A 514 -13.68 -16.76 -11.90
C ALA A 514 -14.56 -15.62 -12.45
N LEU A 515 -15.84 -15.92 -12.69
CA LEU A 515 -16.81 -14.93 -13.17
C LEU A 515 -17.13 -13.87 -12.09
N PHE A 516 -17.23 -14.26 -10.82
CA PHE A 516 -17.37 -13.34 -9.69
C PHE A 516 -16.22 -12.34 -9.67
N VAL A 517 -14.97 -12.82 -9.61
CA VAL A 517 -13.79 -11.94 -9.53
C VAL A 517 -13.62 -11.10 -10.79
N GLY A 518 -13.87 -11.70 -11.96
CA GLY A 518 -13.81 -11.01 -13.25
C GLY A 518 -14.79 -9.86 -13.42
N VAL A 519 -15.89 -9.85 -12.66
CA VAL A 519 -16.88 -8.74 -12.66
C VAL A 519 -16.71 -7.84 -11.44
N TYR A 520 -16.48 -8.43 -10.26
CA TYR A 520 -16.29 -7.74 -8.99
C TYR A 520 -15.11 -6.78 -9.04
N GLU A 521 -13.93 -7.23 -9.50
CA GLU A 521 -12.71 -6.43 -9.41
C GLU A 521 -12.76 -5.18 -10.33
N PRO A 522 -13.16 -5.30 -11.61
CA PRO A 522 -13.35 -4.12 -12.46
C PRO A 522 -14.45 -3.18 -11.95
N MET A 523 -15.57 -3.73 -11.45
CA MET A 523 -16.66 -2.89 -10.97
C MET A 523 -16.34 -2.19 -9.65
N LYS A 524 -15.67 -2.87 -8.72
CA LYS A 524 -15.17 -2.29 -7.48
C LYS A 524 -14.23 -1.12 -7.79
N GLN A 525 -13.27 -1.32 -8.68
CA GLN A 525 -12.34 -0.27 -9.09
C GLN A 525 -13.05 0.92 -9.76
N LYS A 526 -14.09 0.65 -10.56
CA LYS A 526 -14.88 1.72 -11.18
C LYS A 526 -15.75 2.46 -10.16
N LEU A 527 -16.39 1.76 -9.23
CA LEU A 527 -17.30 2.34 -8.24
C LEU A 527 -16.56 3.07 -7.13
N LEU A 528 -15.40 2.59 -6.69
CA LEU A 528 -14.54 3.30 -5.71
C LEU A 528 -13.94 4.58 -6.27
N ARG A 529 -13.86 4.72 -7.60
CA ARG A 529 -13.46 5.98 -8.27
C ARG A 529 -14.62 6.97 -8.44
N VAL A 530 -15.87 6.50 -8.28
CA VAL A 530 -17.09 7.29 -8.51
C VAL A 530 -17.77 7.71 -7.20
N PHE A 531 -17.70 6.88 -6.15
CA PHE A 531 -18.28 7.19 -4.85
C PHE A 531 -17.27 7.89 -3.91
N PRO A 532 -17.70 8.89 -3.12
CA PRO A 532 -16.86 9.51 -2.10
C PRO A 532 -16.50 8.51 -0.97
N GLU A 533 -15.40 8.76 -0.24
CA GLU A 533 -14.83 7.80 0.72
C GLU A 533 -15.80 7.36 1.84
N ASN A 534 -16.75 8.23 2.22
CA ASN A 534 -17.80 7.94 3.19
C ASN A 534 -18.85 6.91 2.68
N LEU A 535 -18.83 6.58 1.39
CA LEU A 535 -19.70 5.61 0.71
C LEU A 535 -18.92 4.44 0.11
N SER A 536 -17.65 4.25 0.48
CA SER A 536 -16.82 3.11 0.06
C SER A 536 -17.51 1.76 0.31
N ALA A 537 -18.21 1.61 1.44
CA ALA A 537 -19.04 0.44 1.73
C ALA A 537 -20.10 0.18 0.65
N PHE A 538 -20.74 1.23 0.11
CA PHE A 538 -21.74 1.12 -0.94
C PHE A 538 -21.12 0.71 -2.29
N ALA A 539 -19.91 1.17 -2.59
CA ALA A 539 -19.15 0.75 -3.76
C ALA A 539 -18.79 -0.75 -3.70
N HIS A 540 -18.30 -1.22 -2.54
CA HIS A 540 -18.00 -2.64 -2.32
C HIS A 540 -19.27 -3.50 -2.37
N LEU A 541 -20.38 -3.04 -1.79
CA LEU A 541 -21.68 -3.70 -1.84
C LEU A 541 -22.23 -3.81 -3.26
N THR A 542 -22.16 -2.72 -4.03
CA THR A 542 -22.67 -2.68 -5.41
C THR A 542 -21.81 -3.53 -6.35
N ALA A 543 -20.48 -3.48 -6.21
CA ALA A 543 -19.58 -4.36 -6.94
C ALA A 543 -19.78 -5.83 -6.57
N GLY A 544 -19.97 -6.13 -5.28
CA GLY A 544 -20.31 -7.44 -4.75
C GLY A 544 -21.61 -7.97 -5.35
N ALA A 545 -22.65 -7.15 -5.38
CA ALA A 545 -23.95 -7.50 -5.95
C ALA A 545 -23.86 -7.82 -7.45
N LEU A 546 -23.16 -7.00 -8.24
CA LEU A 546 -22.98 -7.23 -9.68
C LEU A 546 -22.13 -8.48 -9.95
N GLY A 547 -21.04 -8.68 -9.19
CA GLY A 547 -20.23 -9.89 -9.25
C GLY A 547 -21.03 -11.13 -8.87
N GLY A 548 -21.86 -11.04 -7.83
CA GLY A 548 -22.75 -12.09 -7.35
C GLY A 548 -23.80 -12.48 -8.38
N ILE A 549 -24.43 -11.50 -9.03
CA ILE A 549 -25.39 -11.72 -10.12
C ILE A 549 -24.70 -12.45 -11.28
N ALA A 550 -23.52 -11.98 -11.71
CA ALA A 550 -22.77 -12.63 -12.79
C ALA A 550 -22.44 -14.09 -12.46
N ALA A 551 -21.87 -14.33 -11.27
CA ALA A 551 -21.53 -15.68 -10.81
C ALA A 551 -22.75 -16.60 -10.65
N SER A 552 -23.92 -16.04 -10.30
CA SER A 552 -25.15 -16.80 -10.13
C SER A 552 -25.65 -17.46 -11.42
N LEU A 553 -25.29 -16.92 -12.60
CA LEU A 553 -25.64 -17.51 -13.89
C LEU A 553 -25.05 -18.92 -14.09
N ILE A 554 -23.89 -19.17 -13.47
CA ILE A 554 -23.22 -20.48 -13.46
C ILE A 554 -23.62 -21.29 -12.22
N ARG A 555 -23.69 -20.62 -11.05
CA ARG A 555 -23.90 -21.31 -9.77
C ARG A 555 -25.31 -21.85 -9.58
N VAL A 556 -26.35 -21.23 -10.15
CA VAL A 556 -27.74 -21.66 -9.95
C VAL A 556 -28.04 -23.03 -10.59
N PRO A 557 -27.68 -23.31 -11.86
CA PRO A 557 -27.86 -24.64 -12.44
C PRO A 557 -27.17 -25.76 -11.67
N THR A 558 -25.95 -25.53 -11.18
CA THR A 558 -25.21 -26.53 -10.40
C THR A 558 -25.84 -26.75 -9.03
N GLU A 559 -26.37 -25.69 -8.40
CA GLU A 559 -27.11 -25.78 -7.14
C GLU A 559 -28.45 -26.51 -7.28
N VAL A 560 -29.21 -26.29 -8.35
CA VAL A 560 -30.47 -27.01 -8.60
C VAL A 560 -30.21 -28.51 -8.74
N VAL A 561 -29.19 -28.89 -9.52
CA VAL A 561 -28.80 -30.29 -9.68
C VAL A 561 -28.30 -30.88 -8.35
N LYS A 562 -27.46 -30.16 -7.62
CA LYS A 562 -26.97 -30.54 -6.28
C LYS A 562 -28.13 -30.84 -5.34
N GLN A 563 -29.08 -29.92 -5.20
CA GLN A 563 -30.19 -30.06 -4.26
C GLN A 563 -31.10 -31.25 -4.62
N ARG A 564 -31.39 -31.48 -5.89
CA ARG A 564 -32.19 -32.64 -6.33
C ARG A 564 -31.47 -33.98 -6.17
N MET A 565 -30.14 -33.98 -6.23
CA MET A 565 -29.34 -35.16 -5.87
C MET A 565 -29.29 -35.39 -4.35
N GLN A 566 -29.21 -34.33 -3.55
CA GLN A 566 -29.20 -34.41 -2.08
C GLN A 566 -30.53 -34.90 -1.51
N THR A 567 -31.65 -34.53 -2.16
CA THR A 567 -33.00 -35.03 -1.86
C THR A 567 -33.32 -36.40 -2.46
N ARG A 568 -32.34 -37.06 -3.12
CA ARG A 568 -32.45 -38.38 -3.75
C ARG A 568 -33.45 -38.49 -4.91
N GLN A 569 -33.80 -37.37 -5.56
CA GLN A 569 -34.62 -37.42 -6.77
C GLN A 569 -33.85 -38.01 -7.98
N PHE A 570 -32.52 -37.87 -7.99
CA PHE A 570 -31.66 -38.42 -9.03
C PHE A 570 -30.39 -39.05 -8.44
N THR A 571 -29.91 -40.11 -9.07
CA THR A 571 -28.68 -40.84 -8.69
C THR A 571 -27.43 -40.35 -9.44
N SER A 572 -27.61 -39.66 -10.58
CA SER A 572 -26.53 -39.14 -11.42
C SER A 572 -26.80 -37.69 -11.84
N ALA A 573 -25.77 -36.85 -11.77
CA ALA A 573 -25.85 -35.43 -12.15
C ALA A 573 -26.14 -35.25 -13.65
N SER A 574 -25.51 -36.05 -14.52
CA SER A 574 -25.77 -35.98 -15.97
C SER A 574 -27.20 -36.44 -16.32
N GLY A 575 -27.70 -37.42 -15.58
CA GLY A 575 -29.11 -37.86 -15.67
C GLY A 575 -30.07 -36.76 -15.25
N ALA A 576 -29.79 -36.07 -14.14
CA ALA A 576 -30.58 -34.93 -13.66
C ALA A 576 -30.60 -33.78 -14.66
N VAL A 577 -29.44 -33.36 -15.18
CA VAL A 577 -29.35 -32.28 -16.19
C VAL A 577 -30.13 -32.62 -17.45
N ARG A 578 -29.94 -33.84 -17.99
CA ARG A 578 -30.66 -34.28 -19.20
C ARG A 578 -32.17 -34.34 -18.98
N TYR A 579 -32.61 -34.82 -17.82
CA TYR A 579 -34.02 -34.87 -17.47
C TYR A 579 -34.62 -33.47 -17.34
N ILE A 580 -34.00 -32.57 -16.57
CA ILE A 580 -34.50 -31.21 -16.35
C ILE A 580 -34.55 -30.45 -17.68
N ALA A 581 -33.48 -30.49 -18.47
CA ALA A 581 -33.43 -29.77 -19.75
C ALA A 581 -34.47 -30.28 -20.76
N SER A 582 -34.77 -31.58 -20.76
CA SER A 582 -35.72 -32.18 -21.71
C SER A 582 -37.18 -32.14 -21.26
N LYS A 583 -37.47 -32.19 -19.95
CA LYS A 583 -38.84 -32.28 -19.40
C LYS A 583 -39.33 -30.98 -18.76
N GLU A 584 -38.45 -30.23 -18.11
CA GLU A 584 -38.78 -28.96 -17.45
C GLU A 584 -38.32 -27.75 -18.28
N GLY A 585 -37.55 -28.01 -19.34
CA GLY A 585 -36.92 -26.99 -20.17
C GLY A 585 -35.72 -26.33 -19.49
N PHE A 586 -34.99 -25.50 -20.23
CA PHE A 586 -33.83 -24.77 -19.71
C PHE A 586 -34.16 -23.86 -18.52
N LYS A 587 -35.41 -23.37 -18.42
CA LYS A 587 -35.88 -22.59 -17.26
C LYS A 587 -35.91 -23.42 -15.97
N GLY A 588 -36.07 -24.74 -16.05
CA GLY A 588 -36.03 -25.64 -14.88
C GLY A 588 -34.66 -25.69 -14.21
N LEU A 589 -33.56 -25.49 -14.96
CA LEU A 589 -32.21 -25.38 -14.40
C LEU A 589 -32.00 -24.07 -13.62
N TYR A 590 -32.84 -23.06 -13.85
CA TYR A 590 -32.84 -21.78 -13.13
C TYR A 590 -34.04 -21.65 -12.18
N ALA A 591 -34.70 -22.76 -11.84
CA ALA A 591 -35.76 -22.78 -10.85
C ALA A 591 -35.24 -22.19 -9.53
N GLY A 592 -35.96 -21.21 -8.96
CA GLY A 592 -35.54 -20.53 -7.74
C GLY A 592 -34.42 -19.50 -7.91
N TYR A 593 -34.09 -19.05 -9.14
CA TYR A 593 -33.10 -17.98 -9.35
C TYR A 593 -33.45 -16.68 -8.60
N GLY A 594 -34.72 -16.27 -8.60
CA GLY A 594 -35.17 -15.09 -7.87
C GLY A 594 -35.03 -15.22 -6.34
N SER A 595 -35.36 -16.39 -5.78
CA SER A 595 -35.18 -16.65 -4.34
C SER A 595 -33.71 -16.82 -3.96
N PHE A 596 -32.87 -17.30 -4.88
CA PHE A 596 -31.43 -17.34 -4.71
C PHE A 596 -30.82 -15.94 -4.56
N LEU A 597 -31.17 -15.00 -5.45
CA LEU A 597 -30.70 -13.62 -5.38
C LEU A 597 -31.24 -12.90 -4.14
N LEU A 598 -32.51 -13.13 -3.80
CA LEU A 598 -33.15 -12.57 -2.60
C LEU A 598 -32.47 -13.05 -1.31
N ARG A 599 -31.80 -14.21 -1.32
CA ARG A 599 -31.01 -14.69 -0.19
C ARG A 599 -29.59 -14.14 -0.22
N ASP A 600 -28.88 -14.23 -1.35
CA ASP A 600 -27.47 -13.88 -1.43
C ASP A 600 -27.19 -12.38 -1.25
N LEU A 601 -27.97 -11.52 -1.91
CA LEU A 601 -27.72 -10.07 -1.84
C LEU A 601 -27.90 -9.51 -0.41
N PRO A 602 -28.97 -9.88 0.34
CA PRO A 602 -29.08 -9.47 1.73
C PRO A 602 -28.08 -10.18 2.66
N PHE A 603 -27.69 -11.42 2.37
CA PHE A 603 -26.69 -12.13 3.18
C PHE A 603 -25.36 -11.39 3.19
N ASP A 604 -24.84 -11.02 2.01
CA ASP A 604 -23.56 -10.30 1.90
C ASP A 604 -23.63 -8.93 2.58
N ALA A 605 -24.75 -8.20 2.42
CA ALA A 605 -24.96 -6.90 3.06
C ALA A 605 -25.01 -6.98 4.59
N ILE A 606 -25.80 -7.91 5.14
CA ILE A 606 -25.98 -8.08 6.58
C ILE A 606 -24.67 -8.57 7.21
N GLN A 607 -23.96 -9.51 6.57
CA GLN A 607 -22.67 -10.00 7.06
C GLN A 607 -21.63 -8.89 7.12
N PHE A 608 -21.53 -8.04 6.09
CA PHE A 608 -20.58 -6.92 6.09
C PHE A 608 -20.90 -5.91 7.19
N CYS A 609 -22.18 -5.51 7.33
CA CYS A 609 -22.61 -4.60 8.39
C CYS A 609 -22.31 -5.16 9.78
N LEU A 610 -22.65 -6.44 10.04
CA LEU A 610 -22.36 -7.08 11.33
C LEU A 610 -20.86 -7.18 11.59
N TYR A 611 -20.06 -7.55 10.59
CA TYR A 611 -18.61 -7.60 10.70
C TYR A 611 -18.02 -6.23 11.08
N GLU A 612 -18.37 -5.17 10.36
CA GLU A 612 -17.84 -3.82 10.62
C GLU A 612 -18.28 -3.28 11.98
N GLN A 613 -19.55 -3.47 12.37
CA GLN A 613 -20.03 -2.99 13.67
C GLN A 613 -19.34 -3.71 14.84
N ILE A 614 -19.16 -5.03 14.75
CA ILE A 614 -18.46 -5.81 15.78
C ILE A 614 -16.97 -5.45 15.82
N ARG A 615 -16.34 -5.26 14.65
CA ARG A 615 -14.95 -4.86 14.52
C ARG A 615 -14.68 -3.47 15.11
N ILE A 616 -15.52 -2.48 14.80
CA ILE A 616 -15.43 -1.12 15.35
C ILE A 616 -15.63 -1.16 16.88
N GLY A 617 -16.66 -1.85 17.36
CA GLY A 617 -16.92 -2.00 18.79
C GLY A 617 -15.74 -2.63 19.54
N TYR A 618 -15.15 -3.68 18.99
CA TYR A 618 -13.98 -4.34 19.58
C TYR A 618 -12.73 -3.46 19.53
N LYS A 619 -12.49 -2.74 18.44
CA LYS A 619 -11.38 -1.79 18.31
C LYS A 619 -11.47 -0.67 19.35
N LEU A 620 -12.68 -0.15 19.60
CA LEU A 620 -12.94 0.86 20.63
C LEU A 620 -12.72 0.30 22.04
N ALA A 621 -13.15 -0.93 22.30
CA ALA A 621 -12.96 -1.59 23.60
C ALA A 621 -11.49 -1.96 23.88
N ALA A 622 -10.76 -2.43 22.87
CA ALA A 622 -9.39 -2.90 23.00
C ALA A 622 -8.33 -1.79 22.85
N ARG A 623 -8.71 -0.58 22.40
CA ARG A 623 -7.82 0.56 22.08
C ARG A 623 -6.62 0.19 21.20
N ARG A 624 -6.78 -0.83 20.36
CA ARG A 624 -5.77 -1.32 19.43
C ARG A 624 -6.44 -1.89 18.19
N ASP A 625 -5.69 -1.99 17.11
CA ASP A 625 -6.14 -2.76 15.95
C ASP A 625 -6.15 -4.27 16.26
N LEU A 626 -7.10 -4.96 15.62
CA LEU A 626 -7.30 -6.40 15.74
C LEU A 626 -6.27 -7.17 14.91
N ASN A 627 -5.76 -8.26 15.48
CA ASN A 627 -4.89 -9.19 14.77
C ASN A 627 -5.70 -10.03 13.76
N ASP A 628 -5.03 -10.60 12.75
CA ASP A 628 -5.70 -11.38 11.69
C ASP A 628 -6.57 -12.55 12.22
N PRO A 629 -6.15 -13.33 13.24
CA PRO A 629 -7.01 -14.38 13.81
C PRO A 629 -8.25 -13.83 14.52
N GLU A 630 -8.15 -12.63 15.11
CA GLU A 630 -9.27 -11.96 15.78
C GLU A 630 -10.28 -11.45 14.74
N ASN A 631 -9.80 -10.87 13.63
CA ASN A 631 -10.63 -10.49 12.49
C ASN A 631 -11.33 -11.72 11.87
N ALA A 632 -10.63 -12.86 11.76
CA ALA A 632 -11.21 -14.11 11.27
C ALA A 632 -12.32 -14.65 12.19
N LEU A 633 -12.13 -14.59 13.52
CA LEU A 633 -13.15 -14.99 14.50
C LEU A 633 -14.39 -14.09 14.46
N ILE A 634 -14.19 -12.76 14.35
CA ILE A 634 -15.29 -11.80 14.18
C ILE A 634 -16.04 -12.09 12.87
N GLY A 635 -15.32 -12.37 11.79
CA GLY A 635 -15.90 -12.76 10.50
C GLY A 635 -16.72 -14.05 10.57
N ALA A 636 -16.22 -15.08 11.25
CA ALA A 636 -16.93 -16.34 11.45
C ALA A 636 -18.21 -16.16 12.29
N PHE A 637 -18.14 -15.35 13.35
CA PHE A 637 -19.30 -15.03 14.18
C PHE A 637 -20.36 -14.20 13.44
N ALA A 638 -19.92 -13.16 12.71
CA ALA A 638 -20.81 -12.36 11.87
C ALA A 638 -21.50 -13.22 10.81
N GLY A 639 -20.76 -14.10 10.13
CA GLY A 639 -21.32 -15.05 9.16
C GLY A 639 -22.34 -16.02 9.80
N ALA A 640 -22.03 -16.58 10.96
CA ALA A 640 -22.92 -17.47 11.70
C ALA A 640 -24.25 -16.78 12.07
N LEU A 641 -24.17 -15.54 12.59
CA LEU A 641 -25.35 -14.75 12.95
C LEU A 641 -26.18 -14.37 11.72
N THR A 642 -25.55 -13.94 10.63
CA THR A 642 -26.24 -13.67 9.35
C THR A 642 -26.89 -14.94 8.80
N GLY A 643 -26.24 -16.09 8.93
CA GLY A 643 -26.79 -17.39 8.58
C GLY A 643 -28.09 -17.71 9.30
N ALA A 644 -28.15 -17.42 10.60
CA ALA A 644 -29.37 -17.57 11.39
C ALA A 644 -30.48 -16.63 10.91
N ILE A 645 -30.17 -15.33 10.76
CA ILE A 645 -31.13 -14.29 10.33
C ILE A 645 -31.72 -14.61 8.95
N THR A 646 -30.90 -15.09 8.02
CA THR A 646 -31.31 -15.37 6.63
C THR A 646 -31.81 -16.80 6.43
N THR A 647 -32.02 -17.59 7.49
CA THR A 647 -32.56 -18.97 7.40
C THR A 647 -33.89 -19.08 6.67
N PRO A 648 -34.88 -18.21 6.92
CA PRO A 648 -36.15 -18.23 6.20
C PRO A 648 -35.98 -18.14 4.67
N LEU A 649 -35.09 -17.27 4.20
CA LEU A 649 -34.84 -17.06 2.76
C LEU A 649 -34.23 -18.30 2.09
N ASP A 650 -33.40 -19.04 2.81
CA ASP A 650 -32.76 -20.26 2.30
C ASP A 650 -33.72 -21.46 2.29
N VAL A 651 -34.64 -21.55 3.25
CA VAL A 651 -35.73 -22.55 3.21
C VAL A 651 -36.60 -22.33 1.96
N ILE A 652 -36.99 -21.08 1.68
CA ILE A 652 -37.79 -20.72 0.51
C ILE A 652 -37.04 -21.03 -0.79
N LYS A 653 -35.74 -20.67 -0.87
CA LYS A 653 -34.86 -21.04 -1.99
C LYS A 653 -34.89 -22.55 -2.22
N THR A 654 -34.60 -23.34 -1.19
CA THR A 654 -34.48 -24.80 -1.30
C THR A 654 -35.79 -25.43 -1.77
N ARG A 655 -36.95 -25.03 -1.23
CA ARG A 655 -38.26 -25.55 -1.66
C ARG A 655 -38.58 -25.24 -3.12
N LEU A 656 -38.25 -24.02 -3.58
CA LEU A 656 -38.48 -23.61 -4.96
C LEU A 656 -37.55 -24.29 -5.97
N MET A 657 -36.35 -24.71 -5.55
CA MET A 657 -35.37 -25.40 -6.41
C MET A 657 -35.66 -26.90 -6.58
N ILE A 658 -36.30 -27.53 -5.58
CA ILE A 658 -36.57 -28.99 -5.58
C ILE A 658 -37.95 -29.38 -6.13
N GLN A 659 -38.89 -28.44 -6.29
CA GLN A 659 -40.29 -28.72 -6.65
C GLN A 659 -40.51 -29.34 -8.04
N GLY A 660 -39.52 -29.26 -8.93
CA GLY A 660 -39.57 -29.87 -10.28
C GLY A 660 -40.76 -29.45 -11.12
N SER A 661 -41.17 -30.33 -12.05
CA SER A 661 -42.38 -30.16 -12.88
C SER A 661 -43.71 -30.19 -12.11
N GLY A 662 -43.67 -30.43 -10.79
CA GLY A 662 -44.86 -30.46 -9.94
C GLY A 662 -45.48 -29.08 -9.70
N ASN A 663 -44.73 -27.98 -9.93
CA ASN A 663 -45.19 -26.60 -9.80
C ASN A 663 -46.01 -26.33 -8.51
N GLN A 664 -45.59 -26.93 -7.39
CA GLN A 664 -46.28 -26.83 -6.10
C GLN A 664 -46.39 -25.37 -5.61
N TYR A 665 -45.46 -24.52 -6.00
CA TYR A 665 -45.44 -23.10 -5.64
C TYR A 665 -45.39 -22.22 -6.88
N LYS A 666 -46.29 -21.24 -6.97
CA LYS A 666 -46.36 -20.28 -8.09
C LYS A 666 -45.34 -19.15 -7.98
N GLY A 667 -44.72 -18.97 -6.80
CA GLY A 667 -43.74 -17.93 -6.55
C GLY A 667 -43.30 -17.87 -5.09
N ILE A 668 -42.50 -16.85 -4.74
CA ILE A 668 -41.95 -16.67 -3.38
C ILE A 668 -43.06 -16.45 -2.35
N VAL A 669 -44.01 -15.58 -2.64
CA VAL A 669 -45.11 -15.23 -1.72
C VAL A 669 -46.02 -16.43 -1.47
N ASP A 670 -46.39 -17.14 -2.53
CA ASP A 670 -47.20 -18.36 -2.48
C ASP A 670 -46.49 -19.48 -1.70
N CYS A 671 -45.17 -19.64 -1.89
CA CYS A 671 -44.35 -20.57 -1.11
C CYS A 671 -44.38 -20.24 0.39
N VAL A 672 -44.20 -18.98 0.76
CA VAL A 672 -44.25 -18.54 2.17
C VAL A 672 -45.62 -18.79 2.79
N GLN A 673 -46.68 -18.40 2.09
CA GLN A 673 -48.06 -18.58 2.58
C GLN A 673 -48.40 -20.05 2.78
N THR A 674 -48.03 -20.91 1.82
CA THR A 674 -48.28 -22.35 1.90
C THR A 674 -47.47 -23.01 3.02
N ILE A 675 -46.18 -22.65 3.19
CA ILE A 675 -45.37 -23.17 4.32
C ILE A 675 -45.97 -22.77 5.67
N ILE A 676 -46.35 -21.50 5.83
CA ILE A 676 -46.92 -21.01 7.09
C ILE A 676 -48.26 -21.68 7.38
N LYS A 677 -49.10 -21.87 6.36
CA LYS A 677 -50.43 -22.47 6.48
C LYS A 677 -50.40 -23.98 6.74
N GLU A 678 -49.48 -24.71 6.11
CA GLU A 678 -49.43 -26.18 6.15
C GLU A 678 -48.44 -26.73 7.20
N GLU A 679 -47.29 -26.08 7.39
CA GLU A 679 -46.21 -26.57 8.28
C GLU A 679 -46.00 -25.69 9.53
N GLY A 680 -46.59 -24.49 9.55
CA GLY A 680 -46.45 -23.49 10.62
C GLY A 680 -45.22 -22.58 10.45
N PRO A 681 -45.17 -21.41 11.13
CA PRO A 681 -44.13 -20.41 10.95
C PRO A 681 -42.73 -20.89 11.36
N SER A 682 -42.62 -21.82 12.32
CA SER A 682 -41.34 -22.41 12.74
C SER A 682 -40.69 -23.27 11.64
N ALA A 683 -41.44 -23.69 10.61
CA ALA A 683 -40.91 -24.41 9.48
C ALA A 683 -39.89 -23.59 8.66
N LEU A 684 -40.00 -22.26 8.69
CA LEU A 684 -39.06 -21.34 8.04
C LEU A 684 -37.67 -21.32 8.70
N LEU A 685 -37.52 -21.87 9.90
CA LEU A 685 -36.25 -21.98 10.61
C LEU A 685 -35.66 -23.39 10.59
N LYS A 686 -36.26 -24.33 9.83
CA LYS A 686 -35.74 -25.69 9.69
C LYS A 686 -34.33 -25.67 9.12
N GLY A 687 -33.42 -26.39 9.80
CA GLY A 687 -32.02 -26.49 9.38
C GLY A 687 -31.11 -25.33 9.82
N VAL A 688 -31.58 -24.41 10.68
CA VAL A 688 -30.76 -23.29 11.21
C VAL A 688 -29.46 -23.77 11.88
N GLY A 689 -29.52 -24.83 12.71
CA GLY A 689 -28.35 -25.36 13.43
C GLY A 689 -27.24 -25.85 12.49
N PRO A 690 -27.52 -26.81 11.58
CA PRO A 690 -26.56 -27.24 10.57
C PRO A 690 -26.02 -26.10 9.69
N ARG A 691 -26.86 -25.10 9.37
CA ARG A 691 -26.44 -23.94 8.57
C ARG A 691 -25.45 -23.04 9.32
N VAL A 692 -25.75 -22.68 10.56
CA VAL A 692 -24.86 -21.86 11.40
C VAL A 692 -23.51 -22.56 11.60
N LEU A 693 -23.54 -23.87 11.84
CA LEU A 693 -22.34 -24.69 11.99
C LEU A 693 -21.50 -24.72 10.70
N TRP A 694 -22.16 -24.91 9.55
CA TRP A 694 -21.51 -24.92 8.23
C TRP A 694 -20.83 -23.59 7.92
N ILE A 695 -21.50 -22.46 8.16
CA ILE A 695 -20.94 -21.12 7.91
C ILE A 695 -19.79 -20.81 8.88
N GLY A 696 -19.97 -21.10 10.17
CA GLY A 696 -18.96 -20.81 11.20
C GLY A 696 -17.67 -21.61 11.00
N ILE A 697 -17.77 -22.93 10.81
CA ILE A 697 -16.60 -23.80 10.59
C ILE A 697 -16.02 -23.58 9.17
N GLY A 698 -16.88 -23.36 8.18
CA GLY A 698 -16.49 -23.17 6.78
C GLY A 698 -15.60 -21.95 6.59
N GLY A 699 -15.90 -20.83 7.26
CA GLY A 699 -15.06 -19.63 7.22
C GLY A 699 -13.62 -19.90 7.67
N SER A 700 -13.44 -20.58 8.81
CA SER A 700 -12.10 -20.90 9.35
C SER A 700 -11.30 -21.82 8.44
N ILE A 701 -11.94 -22.86 7.88
CA ILE A 701 -11.29 -23.77 6.92
C ILE A 701 -10.94 -23.03 5.62
N PHE A 702 -11.84 -22.18 5.12
CA PHE A 702 -11.63 -21.43 3.88
C PHE A 702 -10.39 -20.55 3.95
N PHE A 703 -10.27 -19.71 4.99
CA PHE A 703 -9.13 -18.79 5.12
C PHE A 703 -7.81 -19.53 5.35
N GLY A 704 -7.80 -20.58 6.19
CA GLY A 704 -6.58 -21.36 6.42
C GLY A 704 -6.05 -22.05 5.15
N VAL A 705 -6.96 -22.56 4.30
CA VAL A 705 -6.59 -23.18 3.01
C VAL A 705 -6.22 -22.13 1.97
N LEU A 706 -6.92 -20.99 1.93
CA LEU A 706 -6.63 -19.88 1.02
C LEU A 706 -5.20 -19.35 1.25
N GLU A 707 -4.83 -19.09 2.50
CA GLU A 707 -3.50 -18.60 2.87
C GLU A 707 -2.41 -19.63 2.59
N SER A 708 -2.65 -20.90 2.94
CA SER A 708 -1.72 -22.00 2.66
C SER A 708 -1.49 -22.20 1.15
N SER A 709 -2.55 -22.10 0.35
CA SER A 709 -2.48 -22.23 -1.11
C SER A 709 -1.72 -21.07 -1.74
N LYS A 710 -1.96 -19.83 -1.28
CA LYS A 710 -1.19 -18.65 -1.72
C LYS A 710 0.30 -18.77 -1.37
N ARG A 711 0.62 -19.25 -0.16
CA ARG A 711 2.01 -19.49 0.27
C ARG A 711 2.70 -20.55 -0.58
N PHE A 712 2.01 -21.65 -0.86
CA PHE A 712 2.56 -22.73 -1.69
C PHE A 712 2.80 -22.30 -3.15
N LEU A 713 1.89 -21.51 -3.73
CA LEU A 713 2.05 -20.95 -5.07
C LEU A 713 3.24 -19.97 -5.15
N SER A 714 3.55 -19.26 -4.05
CA SER A 714 4.68 -18.33 -4.01
C SER A 714 6.05 -19.02 -3.81
N GLU A 715 6.07 -20.20 -3.17
CA GLU A 715 7.26 -21.03 -2.90
C GLU A 715 7.72 -21.87 -4.11
N ARG A 716 6.81 -22.28 -5.01
CA ARG A 716 7.12 -23.15 -6.17
C ARG A 716 7.73 -22.43 -7.39
N ARG A 717 8.30 -21.24 -7.22
CA ARG A 717 8.95 -20.51 -8.32
C ARG A 717 10.19 -21.28 -8.84
N PRO A 718 10.25 -21.68 -10.13
CA PRO A 718 11.49 -22.11 -10.75
C PRO A 718 12.38 -20.90 -11.03
N ALA A 719 13.67 -20.99 -10.70
CA ALA A 719 14.67 -20.07 -11.23
C ALA A 719 14.76 -20.25 -12.75
N LEU A 720 14.36 -19.23 -13.53
CA LEU A 720 14.46 -19.28 -14.99
C LEU A 720 15.92 -19.37 -15.39
N THR A 721 16.24 -20.52 -15.98
CA THR A 721 17.54 -20.91 -16.53
C THR A 721 17.83 -20.04 -17.75
N GLN A 722 18.99 -19.39 -17.76
CA GLN A 722 19.56 -18.76 -18.96
C GLN A 722 19.77 -19.85 -20.03
N SER A 723 19.03 -19.77 -21.13
CA SER A 723 19.43 -20.46 -22.37
C SER A 723 20.03 -19.42 -23.31
N SER A 724 21.34 -19.54 -23.51
CA SER A 724 22.09 -18.88 -24.57
C SER A 724 21.48 -19.19 -25.94
N LYS A 725 21.22 -18.15 -26.72
CA LYS A 725 21.28 -18.21 -28.17
C LYS A 725 22.26 -17.15 -28.63
N SER A 726 23.46 -17.62 -28.94
CA SER A 726 24.35 -16.98 -29.89
C SER A 726 23.65 -16.97 -31.25
N ASP A 727 23.39 -15.80 -31.81
CA ASP A 727 23.27 -15.67 -33.25
C ASP A 727 24.34 -14.68 -33.75
N LYS A 728 25.09 -15.20 -34.71
CA LYS A 728 26.18 -14.60 -35.46
C LYS A 728 25.63 -13.62 -36.49
N HIS A 729 26.41 -12.57 -36.75
CA HIS A 729 26.56 -11.81 -38.01
C HIS A 729 27.81 -10.91 -37.77
N GLU A 730 28.95 -10.89 -38.50
CA GLU A 730 29.26 -11.02 -39.94
C GLU A 730 28.21 -10.28 -40.78
N ASP A 731 28.40 -9.04 -41.27
CA ASP A 731 29.61 -8.29 -41.69
C ASP A 731 29.68 -6.85 -41.13
#